data_AF-A0A2H1VQP6-F1
#
_entry.id   AF-A0A2H1VQP6-F1
#
_cell.length_a   1.000
_cell.length_b   1.000
_cell.length_c   1.000
_cell.angle_alpha   90.00
_cell.angle_beta   90.00
_cell.angle_gamma   90.00
#
_symmetry.space_group_name_H-M   'P 1'
#
loop_
_entity.id
_entity.type
_entity.pdbx_description
1 polymer ?
#
loop_
_entity_poly.entity_id
_entity_poly.type
_entity_poly.pdbx_seq_one_letter_code
_entity_poly.pdbx_strand_id
1 'polypeptide(L)'
;MSLQYLISLHGQFLGKWFEIARTSNPNQEGDCAAFDFTSGNNGIDVQYTAVRSNFFEEATGMMTQEGDTAKFKMTISSFEEPVDFWVLELFEPMFAVTYSCQNISPTHRKVYVWVLGRQTTLNDINLGRVMHLLNENFGINYSELTNIDHNDSACYALPIIEPGNPIILPGQCDESLQVLPNFNATAFSGLWHQISSYENSNSDGTCVRAEYSLGNEGVNILNSQVINQRLVTIEGSATIISNDNSAKLQVVLNTPGGPSTPQELWILASDYDHYAVLYACTDINLNEKRVLSWILGRSRQLSQGDQSAVNDVVNSHIELNYRYYKPTDQSFDGCFFYPEASDQPVVFRGQCESVNVQAMSDFKTNEYMNKWHNILSYPTRFQDGTCVNAYYTLTNNGVNVLNSQVNDQRLETMSGVAVPSSNDGSAKLVVSFPVAGSDQTTSTDYWVLDTDYKNFALVYSCKNINDDEMQVNSWLLSRTKSMPIEQEQRINEKINSVLVLDEKYYKVENQSEVGCFYFPDPQPGVPFQGEWYEIEAYPNAQQSGHCRNQKISVVDNSRLNLEFSSITDQFLQVTKLVATQSTNDGKLSITVTDANGQVTNIPFWILDIKYNDYALAYSCVNINSDFRSVKSWKLSRTRQLSEEANTAINTIINNNIVLGNEYFEVIEHSDEACFYLPEIEAGEPIILPGQCDTTIGGILDFNITAYAGRWRLIESYGSEFQGGTCNVVEYTLQSENSFNVINSQVVNENLESITATASVASNDGSGHLRLSFPNGDEYFDFYVLETNYLSYALGYGCVNLANHQRRIYSWKLSRTDTLSPEATIKINAVIDNVQVLNNRYYYQIDRTANSCFYYPIPNPNSSVKFRGQCDQNIVVHNGFQLEKYLGVWYDIQSYPSDFQDGTCNTAEYSQGNNGVHVYNTQVVDQTLVSISGNAVLEPSNDGSAKLKVTFNVGGTDVTTDYWILKTDYDHYSLVYSCRPIDDEYIQVTSWKLSREKFLRPEDEIAINDAMNEIKVLDQIYFVNRYQSPKACFYFPEPQPGVPV
;
A
#
# COMPACT_ATOMS: atom_id res chain seq x y z
N MET A 1 -36.86 106.08 34.56
CA MET A 1 -35.72 106.81 33.93
C MET A 1 -36.27 107.91 33.04
N SER A 2 -35.58 109.03 32.84
CA SER A 2 -36.03 110.11 31.94
C SER A 2 -35.69 109.79 30.48
N LEU A 3 -36.44 110.36 29.52
CA LEU A 3 -36.24 110.21 28.06
C LEU A 3 -34.80 110.53 27.61
N GLN A 4 -34.09 111.38 28.36
CA GLN A 4 -32.70 111.78 28.08
C GLN A 4 -31.67 110.71 28.50
N TYR A 5 -31.99 109.89 29.51
CA TYR A 5 -31.20 108.73 29.93
C TYR A 5 -31.35 107.57 28.91
N LEU A 6 -32.52 107.46 28.27
CA LEU A 6 -32.86 106.42 27.30
C LEU A 6 -32.17 106.61 25.93
N ILE A 7 -32.00 107.87 25.47
CA ILE A 7 -31.21 108.18 24.25
C ILE A 7 -29.70 107.96 24.48
N SER A 8 -29.22 108.23 25.71
CA SER A 8 -27.85 107.94 26.15
C SER A 8 -27.57 106.43 26.22
N LEU A 9 -28.51 105.63 26.73
CA LEU A 9 -28.46 104.16 26.71
C LEU A 9 -28.37 103.62 25.28
N HIS A 10 -29.12 104.19 24.33
CA HIS A 10 -29.12 103.76 22.93
C HIS A 10 -27.74 103.92 22.26
N GLY A 11 -26.99 104.99 22.57
CA GLY A 11 -25.64 105.20 22.04
C GLY A 11 -24.54 104.49 22.83
N GLN A 12 -24.68 104.36 24.16
CA GLN A 12 -23.68 103.74 25.04
C GLN A 12 -23.65 102.21 24.96
N PHE A 13 -24.74 101.60 24.49
CA PHE A 13 -24.84 100.15 24.30
C PHE A 13 -24.33 99.68 22.93
N LEU A 14 -24.08 100.59 21.97
CA LEU A 14 -23.55 100.24 20.65
C LEU A 14 -22.09 99.75 20.70
N GLY A 15 -21.69 98.97 19.71
CA GLY A 15 -20.39 98.32 19.57
C GLY A 15 -20.31 96.98 20.29
N LYS A 16 -19.13 96.36 20.22
CA LYS A 16 -18.89 95.02 20.75
C LYS A 16 -18.93 94.93 22.28
N TRP A 17 -19.55 93.87 22.78
CA TRP A 17 -19.62 93.44 24.16
C TRP A 17 -19.29 91.96 24.25
N PHE A 18 -18.27 91.60 25.02
CA PHE A 18 -17.92 90.23 25.34
C PHE A 18 -18.85 89.72 26.43
N GLU A 19 -19.40 88.53 26.28
CA GLU A 19 -20.05 87.82 27.38
C GLU A 19 -18.98 87.34 28.35
N ILE A 20 -19.04 87.76 29.61
CA ILE A 20 -18.08 87.36 30.64
C ILE A 20 -18.60 86.12 31.37
N ALA A 21 -19.90 86.12 31.67
CA ALA A 21 -20.58 84.99 32.28
C ALA A 21 -22.07 85.03 31.95
N ARG A 22 -22.70 83.86 31.90
CA ARG A 22 -24.15 83.74 31.69
C ARG A 22 -24.75 82.56 32.41
N THR A 23 -26.05 82.57 32.63
CA THR A 23 -26.79 81.34 32.99
C THR A 23 -26.80 80.38 31.80
N SER A 24 -26.85 79.07 32.06
CA SER A 24 -26.98 78.06 31.00
C SER A 24 -28.16 78.37 30.06
N ASN A 25 -27.86 78.52 28.77
CA ASN A 25 -28.83 78.83 27.73
C ASN A 25 -28.57 77.98 26.48
N PRO A 26 -29.45 77.01 26.12
CA PRO A 26 -29.21 76.11 25.01
C PRO A 26 -29.16 76.80 23.63
N ASN A 27 -29.72 78.00 23.54
CA ASN A 27 -29.75 78.80 22.30
C ASN A 27 -28.51 79.70 22.12
N GLN A 28 -27.67 79.77 23.15
CA GLN A 28 -26.45 80.57 23.19
C GLN A 28 -25.42 79.81 24.02
N GLU A 29 -24.87 78.76 23.43
CA GLU A 29 -23.78 77.98 24.00
C GLU A 29 -22.44 78.38 23.34
N GLY A 30 -21.31 77.94 23.92
CA GLY A 30 -19.97 78.21 23.37
C GLY A 30 -19.20 79.34 24.05
N ASP A 31 -17.90 79.33 23.86
CA ASP A 31 -16.94 80.30 24.39
C ASP A 31 -16.71 81.44 23.38
N CYS A 32 -15.84 82.39 23.72
CA CYS A 32 -15.53 83.58 22.91
C CYS A 32 -16.79 84.36 22.48
N ALA A 33 -17.83 84.31 23.30
CA ALA A 33 -19.15 84.82 22.93
C ALA A 33 -19.21 86.34 23.06
N ALA A 34 -19.74 87.02 22.05
CA ALA A 34 -19.88 88.47 22.04
C ALA A 34 -21.14 88.91 21.30
N PHE A 35 -21.71 90.01 21.76
CA PHE A 35 -22.70 90.77 21.01
C PHE A 35 -22.05 92.00 20.40
N ASP A 36 -22.30 92.26 19.13
CA ASP A 36 -22.06 93.55 18.50
C ASP A 36 -23.41 94.22 18.22
N PHE A 37 -23.61 95.38 18.82
CA PHE A 37 -24.83 96.16 18.71
C PHE A 37 -24.59 97.35 17.79
N THR A 38 -25.27 97.43 16.65
CA THR A 38 -25.10 98.53 15.69
C THR A 38 -26.40 99.30 15.50
N SER A 39 -26.30 100.55 15.03
CA SER A 39 -27.48 101.39 14.83
C SER A 39 -28.25 100.95 13.59
N GLY A 40 -29.49 100.48 13.77
CA GLY A 40 -30.40 100.11 12.69
C GLY A 40 -31.47 101.18 12.41
N ASN A 41 -32.25 101.00 11.34
CA ASN A 41 -33.28 101.98 10.92
C ASN A 41 -34.51 102.04 11.85
N ASN A 42 -34.85 100.94 12.52
CA ASN A 42 -36.04 100.78 13.38
C ASN A 42 -35.71 100.20 14.78
N GLY A 43 -34.45 100.27 15.21
CA GLY A 43 -33.96 99.66 16.46
C GLY A 43 -32.44 99.51 16.47
N ILE A 44 -31.93 98.60 17.30
CA ILE A 44 -30.51 98.21 17.32
C ILE A 44 -30.38 96.88 16.57
N ASP A 45 -29.50 96.84 15.58
CA ASP A 45 -29.14 95.59 14.92
C ASP A 45 -28.20 94.81 15.84
N VAL A 46 -28.46 93.52 16.01
CA VAL A 46 -27.74 92.63 16.93
C VAL A 46 -27.03 91.58 16.11
N GLN A 47 -25.71 91.49 16.29
CA GLN A 47 -24.91 90.36 15.83
C GLN A 47 -24.37 89.64 17.07
N TYR A 48 -24.81 88.41 17.28
CA TYR A 48 -24.26 87.53 18.31
C TYR A 48 -23.27 86.57 17.64
N THR A 49 -22.06 86.51 18.17
CA THR A 49 -21.01 85.57 17.72
C THR A 49 -20.55 84.73 18.88
N ALA A 50 -20.33 83.43 18.67
CA ALA A 50 -19.70 82.55 19.65
C ALA A 50 -18.88 81.47 18.95
N VAL A 51 -17.99 80.83 19.71
CA VAL A 51 -17.26 79.64 19.28
C VAL A 51 -17.78 78.46 20.09
N ARG A 52 -18.66 77.66 19.48
CA ARG A 52 -19.24 76.47 20.12
C ARG A 52 -18.55 75.22 19.57
N SER A 53 -17.93 74.44 20.46
CA SER A 53 -17.17 73.24 20.09
C SER A 53 -16.18 73.52 18.95
N ASN A 54 -15.46 74.65 19.05
CA ASN A 54 -14.52 75.16 18.05
C ASN A 54 -15.13 75.51 16.69
N PHE A 55 -16.45 75.73 16.55
CA PHE A 55 -17.02 76.30 15.32
C PHE A 55 -17.57 77.68 15.58
N PHE A 56 -17.29 78.59 14.65
CA PHE A 56 -17.87 79.93 14.67
C PHE A 56 -19.37 79.84 14.40
N GLU A 57 -20.16 80.31 15.36
CA GLU A 57 -21.60 80.49 15.24
C GLU A 57 -21.90 81.99 15.21
N GLU A 58 -22.75 82.38 14.27
CA GLU A 58 -23.23 83.74 14.14
C GLU A 58 -24.76 83.73 14.08
N ALA A 59 -25.37 84.59 14.88
CA ALA A 59 -26.78 84.88 14.84
C ALA A 59 -26.99 86.38 14.71
N THR A 60 -27.64 86.79 13.63
CA THR A 60 -28.03 88.18 13.41
C THR A 60 -29.50 88.39 13.67
N GLY A 61 -29.86 89.64 13.96
CA GLY A 61 -31.23 90.08 14.10
C GLY A 61 -31.31 91.51 14.61
N MET A 62 -32.38 91.82 15.33
CA MET A 62 -32.64 93.17 15.82
C MET A 62 -33.28 93.16 17.20
N MET A 63 -33.01 94.22 17.96
CA MET A 63 -33.68 94.50 19.22
C MET A 63 -34.43 95.82 19.11
N THR A 64 -35.71 95.78 19.43
CA THR A 64 -36.60 96.95 19.41
C THR A 64 -36.99 97.31 20.83
N GLN A 65 -36.95 98.59 21.16
CA GLN A 65 -37.25 99.04 22.51
C GLN A 65 -38.75 99.02 22.78
N GLU A 66 -39.17 98.49 23.93
CA GLU A 66 -40.57 98.51 24.36
C GLU A 66 -40.87 99.75 25.21
N GLY A 67 -41.49 100.76 24.58
CA GLY A 67 -41.87 102.01 25.23
C GLY A 67 -40.68 102.78 25.82
N ASP A 68 -40.92 103.59 26.86
CA ASP A 68 -39.87 104.36 27.55
C ASP A 68 -39.17 103.55 28.66
N THR A 69 -38.89 102.27 28.41
CA THR A 69 -38.28 101.35 29.40
C THR A 69 -36.90 100.85 28.97
N ALA A 70 -36.15 100.23 29.88
CA ALA A 70 -34.88 99.55 29.59
C ALA A 70 -35.08 98.10 29.07
N LYS A 71 -36.29 97.81 28.58
CA LYS A 71 -36.68 96.53 28.00
C LYS A 71 -36.61 96.61 26.48
N PHE A 72 -35.96 95.62 25.89
CA PHE A 72 -35.95 95.41 24.46
C PHE A 72 -36.61 94.07 24.13
N LYS A 73 -37.25 94.01 22.97
CA LYS A 73 -37.66 92.77 22.34
C LYS A 73 -36.59 92.39 21.34
N MET A 74 -35.77 91.40 21.68
CA MET A 74 -34.67 90.91 20.85
C MET A 74 -35.13 89.72 20.02
N THR A 75 -34.99 89.84 18.70
CA THR A 75 -35.24 88.76 17.75
C THR A 75 -33.94 88.52 17.02
N ILE A 76 -33.24 87.42 17.34
CA ILE A 76 -32.05 86.97 16.62
C ILE A 76 -32.27 85.55 16.14
N SER A 77 -31.60 85.20 15.04
CA SER A 77 -31.78 83.91 14.34
C SER A 77 -31.51 82.66 15.19
N SER A 78 -30.79 82.77 16.31
CA SER A 78 -30.59 81.66 17.25
C SER A 78 -31.73 81.45 18.26
N PHE A 79 -32.75 82.31 18.28
CA PHE A 79 -33.95 82.12 19.11
C PHE A 79 -35.17 81.79 18.25
N GLU A 80 -35.91 80.75 18.63
CA GLU A 80 -37.18 80.38 17.98
C GLU A 80 -38.26 81.46 18.16
N GLU A 81 -38.27 82.14 19.31
CA GLU A 81 -39.23 83.18 19.65
C GLU A 81 -38.53 84.45 20.14
N PRO A 82 -39.06 85.65 19.86
CA PRO A 82 -38.50 86.91 20.36
C PRO A 82 -38.35 86.92 21.89
N VAL A 83 -37.13 87.18 22.37
CA VAL A 83 -36.76 87.15 23.79
C VAL A 83 -36.79 88.56 24.39
N ASP A 84 -37.32 88.68 25.61
CA ASP A 84 -37.24 89.94 26.36
C ASP A 84 -35.79 90.15 26.81
N PHE A 85 -35.17 91.27 26.44
CA PHE A 85 -33.81 91.62 26.84
C PHE A 85 -33.86 92.88 27.70
N TRP A 86 -33.70 92.70 29.00
CA TRP A 86 -33.70 93.77 29.98
C TRP A 86 -32.27 94.17 30.31
N VAL A 87 -31.99 95.47 30.27
CA VAL A 87 -30.76 96.01 30.86
C VAL A 87 -31.05 96.30 32.33
N LEU A 88 -30.51 95.46 33.22
CA LEU A 88 -30.68 95.65 34.67
C LEU A 88 -29.84 96.83 35.15
N GLU A 89 -28.57 96.85 34.76
CA GLU A 89 -27.63 97.89 35.15
C GLU A 89 -26.55 98.04 34.05
N LEU A 90 -26.18 99.28 33.75
CA LEU A 90 -25.13 99.64 32.80
C LEU A 90 -24.12 100.57 33.51
N PHE A 91 -22.87 100.15 33.64
CA PHE A 91 -21.81 100.99 34.22
C PHE A 91 -20.91 101.54 33.12
N GLU A 92 -20.92 102.87 32.94
CA GLU A 92 -20.23 103.58 31.85
C GLU A 92 -18.78 103.12 31.60
N PRO A 93 -18.44 102.86 30.33
CA PRO A 93 -18.96 101.79 29.51
C PRO A 93 -18.04 100.57 29.70
N MET A 94 -18.01 99.98 30.88
CA MET A 94 -17.11 98.87 31.19
C MET A 94 -17.82 97.51 31.19
N PHE A 95 -19.01 97.44 31.80
CA PHE A 95 -19.80 96.22 31.86
C PHE A 95 -21.31 96.51 32.01
N ALA A 96 -22.14 95.54 31.64
CA ALA A 96 -23.58 95.56 31.79
C ALA A 96 -24.06 94.22 32.35
N VAL A 97 -25.09 94.25 33.20
CA VAL A 97 -25.83 93.05 33.59
C VAL A 97 -27.18 93.11 32.90
N THR A 98 -27.45 92.13 32.06
CA THR A 98 -28.72 92.03 31.32
C THR A 98 -29.40 90.70 31.63
N TYR A 99 -30.72 90.65 31.43
CA TYR A 99 -31.46 89.45 31.72
C TYR A 99 -32.72 89.30 30.85
N SER A 100 -33.20 88.07 30.75
CA SER A 100 -34.52 87.72 30.25
C SER A 100 -35.28 86.95 31.31
N CYS A 101 -36.60 87.09 31.34
CA CYS A 101 -37.44 86.38 32.28
C CYS A 101 -38.64 85.78 31.55
N GLN A 102 -38.74 84.45 31.57
CA GLN A 102 -39.83 83.71 30.94
C GLN A 102 -40.67 83.01 32.02
N ASN A 103 -41.98 83.16 31.97
CA ASN A 103 -42.87 82.43 32.87
C ASN A 103 -42.96 80.96 32.41
N ILE A 104 -42.48 80.01 33.22
CA ILE A 104 -42.66 78.57 32.98
C ILE A 104 -44.03 78.12 33.50
N SER A 105 -44.48 78.72 34.61
CA SER A 105 -45.80 78.54 35.20
C SER A 105 -46.20 79.82 35.95
N PRO A 106 -47.44 79.95 36.46
CA PRO A 106 -47.85 81.12 37.25
C PRO A 106 -46.97 81.40 38.48
N THR A 107 -46.20 80.41 38.97
CA THR A 107 -45.36 80.53 40.17
C THR A 107 -43.86 80.29 39.92
N HIS A 108 -43.45 79.90 38.71
CA HIS A 108 -42.04 79.65 38.38
C HIS A 108 -41.65 80.45 37.14
N ARG A 109 -40.53 81.16 37.23
CA ARG A 109 -39.93 81.90 36.13
C ARG A 109 -38.55 81.34 35.83
N LYS A 110 -38.22 81.21 34.55
CA LYS A 110 -36.85 80.99 34.07
C LYS A 110 -36.21 82.35 33.89
N VAL A 111 -35.05 82.57 34.50
CA VAL A 111 -34.27 83.80 34.34
C VAL A 111 -33.01 83.45 33.58
N TYR A 112 -32.80 84.12 32.45
CA TYR A 112 -31.54 84.09 31.73
C TYR A 112 -30.77 85.35 32.06
N VAL A 113 -29.51 85.26 32.44
CA VAL A 113 -28.66 86.41 32.76
C VAL A 113 -27.44 86.41 31.85
N TRP A 114 -27.08 87.58 31.35
CA TRP A 114 -25.81 87.83 30.67
C TRP A 114 -25.04 88.94 31.38
N VAL A 115 -23.80 88.66 31.74
CA VAL A 115 -22.83 89.64 32.22
C VAL A 115 -21.97 90.02 31.03
N LEU A 116 -22.13 91.23 30.53
CA LEU A 116 -21.47 91.74 29.33
C LEU A 116 -20.35 92.71 29.68
N GLY A 117 -19.22 92.68 28.99
CA GLY A 117 -18.07 93.55 29.22
C GLY A 117 -17.53 94.17 27.94
N ARG A 118 -16.92 95.36 28.02
CA ARG A 118 -16.10 95.90 26.90
C ARG A 118 -14.71 95.27 26.82
N GLN A 119 -14.32 94.56 27.87
CA GLN A 119 -13.15 93.69 27.92
C GLN A 119 -13.62 92.27 28.23
N THR A 120 -12.76 91.29 27.97
CA THR A 120 -13.06 89.87 28.14
C THR A 120 -13.02 89.40 29.60
N THR A 121 -12.62 90.26 30.54
CA THR A 121 -12.57 89.98 31.97
C THR A 121 -13.08 91.16 32.80
N LEU A 122 -13.53 90.89 34.03
CA LEU A 122 -13.84 91.92 35.03
C LEU A 122 -12.71 92.02 36.06
N ASN A 123 -12.42 93.23 36.51
CA ASN A 123 -11.61 93.42 37.71
C ASN A 123 -12.42 93.07 38.99
N ASP A 124 -11.73 92.82 40.10
CA ASP A 124 -12.33 92.38 41.37
C ASP A 124 -13.46 93.31 41.87
N ILE A 125 -13.31 94.62 41.67
CA ILE A 125 -14.30 95.62 42.10
C ILE A 125 -15.60 95.47 41.29
N ASN A 126 -15.48 95.33 39.97
CA ASN A 126 -16.63 95.17 39.09
C ASN A 126 -17.28 93.79 39.27
N LEU A 127 -16.49 92.73 39.50
CA LEU A 127 -16.99 91.40 39.81
C LEU A 127 -17.81 91.41 41.12
N GLY A 128 -17.31 92.06 42.18
CA GLY A 128 -18.05 92.20 43.44
C GLY A 128 -19.39 92.94 43.29
N ARG A 129 -19.47 93.91 42.36
CA ARG A 129 -20.74 94.59 42.03
C ARG A 129 -21.70 93.67 41.29
N VAL A 130 -21.22 92.91 40.32
CA VAL A 130 -22.04 91.92 39.60
C VAL A 130 -22.58 90.88 40.58
N MET A 131 -21.74 90.31 41.45
CA MET A 131 -22.17 89.34 42.47
C MET A 131 -23.29 89.88 43.36
N HIS A 132 -23.17 91.14 43.81
CA HIS A 132 -24.21 91.79 44.61
C HIS A 132 -25.52 91.97 43.82
N LEU A 133 -25.45 92.45 42.57
CA LEU A 133 -26.63 92.64 41.72
C LEU A 133 -27.37 91.32 41.44
N LEU A 134 -26.65 90.25 41.16
CA LEU A 134 -27.23 88.93 40.89
C LEU A 134 -27.93 88.35 42.12
N ASN A 135 -27.29 88.46 43.29
CA ASN A 135 -27.87 87.96 44.54
C ASN A 135 -29.10 88.76 44.97
N GLU A 136 -29.05 90.10 44.92
CA GLU A 136 -30.16 90.95 45.36
C GLU A 136 -31.39 90.86 44.44
N ASN A 137 -31.18 90.79 43.12
CA ASN A 137 -32.30 90.82 42.17
C ASN A 137 -32.85 89.42 41.83
N PHE A 138 -32.01 88.39 41.87
CA PHE A 138 -32.38 87.05 41.41
C PHE A 138 -32.06 85.92 42.40
N GLY A 139 -31.31 86.18 43.47
CA GLY A 139 -30.85 85.15 44.41
C GLY A 139 -29.84 84.18 43.80
N ILE A 140 -29.14 84.58 42.73
CA ILE A 140 -28.18 83.74 42.00
C ILE A 140 -26.76 84.06 42.47
N ASN A 141 -25.99 83.05 42.89
CA ASN A 141 -24.56 83.21 43.12
C ASN A 141 -23.81 83.26 41.78
N TYR A 142 -22.79 84.11 41.67
CA TYR A 142 -21.97 84.18 40.46
C TYR A 142 -21.35 82.83 40.06
N SER A 143 -21.04 81.95 41.04
CA SER A 143 -20.56 80.60 40.74
C SER A 143 -21.57 79.69 40.04
N GLU A 144 -22.85 80.07 40.00
CA GLU A 144 -23.90 79.36 39.26
C GLU A 144 -23.98 79.79 37.79
N LEU A 145 -23.26 80.85 37.40
CA LEU A 145 -23.11 81.24 36.00
C LEU A 145 -21.96 80.45 35.37
N THR A 146 -22.11 80.14 34.09
CA THR A 146 -21.04 79.66 33.23
C THR A 146 -20.15 80.85 32.87
N ASN A 147 -18.90 80.84 33.31
CA ASN A 147 -17.89 81.77 32.81
C ASN A 147 -17.59 81.44 31.35
N ILE A 148 -17.51 82.47 30.52
CA ILE A 148 -17.22 82.34 29.09
C ILE A 148 -15.74 82.63 28.90
N ASP A 149 -15.01 81.67 28.34
CA ASP A 149 -13.58 81.83 28.10
C ASP A 149 -13.35 82.62 26.81
N HIS A 150 -12.34 83.50 26.82
CA HIS A 150 -11.96 84.36 25.69
C HIS A 150 -10.46 84.27 25.40
N ASN A 151 -9.78 83.25 25.92
CA ASN A 151 -8.40 82.99 25.55
C ASN A 151 -8.29 82.55 24.07
N ASP A 152 -7.08 82.59 23.51
CA ASP A 152 -6.84 82.28 22.10
C ASP A 152 -7.34 80.88 21.69
N SER A 153 -7.25 79.89 22.59
CA SER A 153 -7.72 78.51 22.34
C SER A 153 -9.24 78.41 22.34
N ALA A 154 -9.92 79.10 23.25
CA ALA A 154 -11.37 79.15 23.35
C ALA A 154 -12.00 79.93 22.18
N CYS A 155 -11.28 80.95 21.68
CA CYS A 155 -11.66 81.75 20.52
C CYS A 155 -11.29 81.15 19.16
N TYR A 156 -10.57 80.03 19.12
CA TYR A 156 -10.15 79.43 17.87
C TYR A 156 -11.30 78.67 17.21
N ALA A 157 -11.66 79.13 16.00
CA ALA A 157 -12.70 78.54 15.19
C ALA A 157 -12.11 77.73 14.02
N LEU A 158 -12.52 76.48 13.95
CA LEU A 158 -12.31 75.56 12.85
C LEU A 158 -13.21 75.92 11.66
N PRO A 159 -12.74 75.71 10.42
CA PRO A 159 -13.54 75.93 9.21
C PRO A 159 -14.73 74.96 9.12
N ILE A 160 -15.86 75.38 8.56
CA ILE A 160 -16.94 74.42 8.25
C ILE A 160 -16.54 73.67 6.97
N ILE A 161 -16.40 72.34 7.07
CA ILE A 161 -16.05 71.47 5.95
C ILE A 161 -17.27 70.58 5.66
N GLU A 162 -17.77 70.65 4.43
CA GLU A 162 -18.92 69.85 4.00
C GLU A 162 -18.56 68.35 3.95
N PRO A 163 -19.47 67.43 4.35
CA PRO A 163 -19.24 65.99 4.28
C PRO A 163 -18.74 65.53 2.92
N GLY A 164 -17.76 64.62 2.88
CA GLY A 164 -17.14 64.15 1.64
C GLY A 164 -15.92 64.95 1.18
N ASN A 165 -15.57 66.06 1.83
CA ASN A 165 -14.34 66.81 1.54
C ASN A 165 -13.20 66.47 2.52
N PRO A 166 -11.93 66.48 2.05
CA PRO A 166 -10.77 66.30 2.94
C PRO A 166 -10.72 67.37 4.05
N ILE A 167 -10.33 66.95 5.25
CA ILE A 167 -10.17 67.87 6.39
C ILE A 167 -8.85 68.63 6.25
N ILE A 168 -8.95 69.84 5.69
CA ILE A 168 -7.83 70.78 5.53
C ILE A 168 -8.02 71.90 6.56
N LEU A 169 -7.06 72.02 7.48
CA LEU A 169 -7.08 73.00 8.57
C LEU A 169 -5.96 74.03 8.40
N PRO A 170 -6.13 75.26 8.89
CA PRO A 170 -5.08 76.27 8.86
C PRO A 170 -3.93 75.95 9.82
N GLY A 171 -2.72 76.37 9.45
CA GLY A 171 -1.48 76.14 10.19
C GLY A 171 -0.70 74.91 9.75
N GLN A 172 0.39 74.62 10.45
CA GLN A 172 1.24 73.44 10.26
C GLN A 172 0.90 72.34 11.26
N CYS A 173 1.28 71.10 10.96
CA CYS A 173 1.12 69.96 11.86
C CYS A 173 1.78 70.21 13.22
N ASP A 174 1.04 69.92 14.30
CA ASP A 174 1.55 70.08 15.66
C ASP A 174 2.40 68.87 16.07
N GLU A 175 3.72 69.06 16.10
CA GLU A 175 4.68 68.04 16.55
C GLU A 175 4.68 67.79 18.06
N SER A 176 3.99 68.64 18.83
CA SER A 176 3.93 68.57 20.30
C SER A 176 2.72 67.78 20.84
N LEU A 177 1.89 67.21 19.96
CA LEU A 177 0.75 66.38 20.36
C LEU A 177 1.18 65.23 21.27
N GLN A 178 0.37 64.95 22.30
CA GLN A 178 0.63 63.85 23.19
C GLN A 178 0.33 62.52 22.48
N VAL A 179 1.39 61.76 22.22
CA VAL A 179 1.33 60.43 21.62
C VAL A 179 1.48 59.37 22.71
N LEU A 180 0.76 58.26 22.60
CA LEU A 180 0.77 57.15 23.56
C LEU A 180 2.22 56.70 23.86
N PRO A 181 2.73 56.86 25.08
CA PRO A 181 4.09 56.48 25.43
C PRO A 181 4.19 54.96 25.69
N ASN A 182 5.41 54.41 25.58
CA ASN A 182 5.71 52.99 25.81
C ASN A 182 4.83 52.06 24.97
N PHE A 183 4.73 52.34 23.67
CA PHE A 183 3.86 51.62 22.77
C PHE A 183 4.18 50.12 22.73
N ASN A 184 3.17 49.29 22.97
CA ASN A 184 3.27 47.84 22.87
C ASN A 184 2.59 47.32 21.60
N ALA A 185 3.38 47.12 20.54
CA ALA A 185 2.89 46.62 19.26
C ALA A 185 2.23 45.23 19.36
N THR A 186 2.70 44.38 20.27
CA THR A 186 2.11 43.06 20.50
C THR A 186 0.71 43.17 21.10
N ALA A 187 0.53 44.03 22.11
CA ALA A 187 -0.79 44.27 22.71
C ALA A 187 -1.75 44.97 21.73
N PHE A 188 -1.23 45.82 20.84
CA PHE A 188 -2.01 46.51 19.83
C PHE A 188 -2.40 45.61 18.64
N SER A 189 -1.75 44.46 18.48
CA SER A 189 -2.02 43.51 17.39
C SER A 189 -3.44 42.95 17.47
N GLY A 190 -3.93 42.40 16.36
CA GLY A 190 -5.28 41.86 16.19
C GLY A 190 -6.23 42.81 15.46
N LEU A 191 -7.52 42.49 15.54
CA LEU A 191 -8.57 43.19 14.80
C LEU A 191 -9.02 44.48 15.50
N TRP A 192 -9.26 45.51 14.71
CA TRP A 192 -9.83 46.80 15.11
C TRP A 192 -10.92 47.24 14.14
N HIS A 193 -12.11 47.56 14.65
CA HIS A 193 -13.24 48.10 13.91
C HIS A 193 -13.13 49.62 13.87
N GLN A 194 -13.26 50.22 12.68
CA GLN A 194 -13.36 51.67 12.56
C GLN A 194 -14.74 52.12 13.00
N ILE A 195 -14.83 52.82 14.13
CA ILE A 195 -16.10 53.36 14.66
C ILE A 195 -16.48 54.62 13.89
N SER A 196 -15.51 55.51 13.70
CA SER A 196 -15.64 56.71 12.90
C SER A 196 -14.28 57.19 12.42
N SER A 197 -14.27 57.94 11.32
CA SER A 197 -13.05 58.54 10.81
C SER A 197 -13.31 59.90 10.19
N TYR A 198 -12.26 60.68 10.03
CA TYR A 198 -12.28 61.81 9.10
C TYR A 198 -12.39 61.30 7.66
N GLU A 199 -12.85 62.18 6.78
CA GLU A 199 -13.01 61.88 5.36
C GLU A 199 -11.67 61.47 4.73
N ASN A 200 -11.67 60.29 4.12
CA ASN A 200 -10.54 59.77 3.38
C ASN A 200 -11.05 59.06 2.13
N SER A 201 -10.32 59.18 1.02
CA SER A 201 -10.70 58.64 -0.29
C SER A 201 -10.68 57.11 -0.39
N ASN A 202 -10.36 56.42 0.71
CA ASN A 202 -10.06 54.99 0.73
C ASN A 202 -11.12 54.17 1.50
N SER A 203 -12.15 54.80 2.08
CA SER A 203 -13.15 54.14 2.94
C SER A 203 -14.61 54.54 2.60
N ASP A 204 -15.05 54.29 1.37
CA ASP A 204 -16.43 54.49 0.93
C ASP A 204 -17.36 53.31 1.27
N GLY A 205 -16.80 52.21 1.76
CA GLY A 205 -17.53 51.01 2.16
C GLY A 205 -18.06 51.06 3.59
N THR A 206 -18.78 50.00 3.94
CA THR A 206 -19.28 49.70 5.29
C THR A 206 -18.36 48.69 5.99
N CYS A 207 -18.53 48.51 7.29
CA CYS A 207 -17.77 47.54 8.11
C CYS A 207 -16.25 47.65 7.95
N VAL A 208 -15.75 48.89 7.96
CA VAL A 208 -14.33 49.17 7.79
C VAL A 208 -13.58 48.68 9.02
N ARG A 209 -12.50 47.93 8.80
CA ARG A 209 -11.66 47.37 9.87
C ARG A 209 -10.21 47.28 9.46
N ALA A 210 -9.33 47.29 10.44
CA ALA A 210 -7.89 47.11 10.29
C ALA A 210 -7.45 45.91 11.15
N GLU A 211 -6.66 45.02 10.58
CA GLU A 211 -6.05 43.90 11.30
C GLU A 211 -4.54 44.05 11.29
N TYR A 212 -3.95 44.05 12.48
CA TYR A 212 -2.52 44.23 12.69
C TYR A 212 -1.88 42.90 13.12
N SER A 213 -0.80 42.50 12.46
CA SER A 213 -0.03 41.30 12.86
C SER A 213 1.47 41.60 12.92
N LEU A 214 2.19 40.91 13.79
CA LEU A 214 3.65 41.09 13.91
C LEU A 214 4.36 40.49 12.70
N GLY A 215 5.23 41.26 12.07
CA GLY A 215 6.10 40.84 10.96
C GLY A 215 7.58 40.87 11.34
N ASN A 216 8.45 40.43 10.42
CA ASN A 216 9.90 40.38 10.65
C ASN A 216 10.55 41.76 10.73
N GLU A 217 9.97 42.76 10.06
CA GLU A 217 10.52 44.12 9.93
C GLU A 217 9.61 45.20 10.55
N GLY A 218 8.50 44.83 11.20
CA GLY A 218 7.50 45.77 11.74
C GLY A 218 6.14 45.12 12.02
N VAL A 219 5.05 45.85 11.79
CA VAL A 219 3.66 45.40 11.91
C VAL A 219 3.05 45.32 10.52
N ASN A 220 2.53 44.17 10.12
CA ASN A 220 1.74 44.02 8.90
C ASN A 220 0.32 44.55 9.14
N ILE A 221 -0.25 45.19 8.12
CA ILE A 221 -1.58 45.78 8.15
C ILE A 221 -2.44 45.12 7.08
N LEU A 222 -3.63 44.68 7.44
CA LEU A 222 -4.69 44.30 6.52
C LEU A 222 -5.92 45.16 6.79
N ASN A 223 -6.16 46.15 5.95
CA ASN A 223 -7.39 46.93 6.00
C ASN A 223 -8.44 46.27 5.13
N SER A 224 -9.70 46.27 5.58
CA SER A 224 -10.81 45.72 4.81
C SER A 224 -12.10 46.50 4.99
N GLN A 225 -12.95 46.47 3.96
CA GLN A 225 -14.25 47.11 3.93
C GLN A 225 -15.22 46.29 3.06
N VAL A 226 -16.52 46.49 3.28
CA VAL A 226 -17.59 45.87 2.49
C VAL A 226 -18.15 46.88 1.51
N ILE A 227 -18.14 46.55 0.22
CA ILE A 227 -18.72 47.36 -0.86
C ILE A 227 -19.62 46.45 -1.68
N ASN A 228 -20.90 46.77 -1.78
CA ASN A 228 -21.89 45.97 -2.52
C ASN A 228 -21.85 44.47 -2.15
N GLN A 229 -21.83 44.16 -0.85
CA GLN A 229 -21.75 42.78 -0.31
C GLN A 229 -20.51 41.99 -0.75
N ARG A 230 -19.43 42.67 -1.14
CA ARG A 230 -18.11 42.09 -1.41
C ARG A 230 -17.08 42.66 -0.46
N LEU A 231 -16.16 41.80 -0.04
CA LEU A 231 -15.03 42.21 0.78
C LEU A 231 -13.92 42.78 -0.11
N VAL A 232 -13.49 44.00 0.19
CA VAL A 232 -12.35 44.66 -0.45
C VAL A 232 -11.26 44.83 0.59
N THR A 233 -10.04 44.40 0.27
CA THR A 233 -8.89 44.46 1.18
C THR A 233 -7.72 45.24 0.58
N ILE A 234 -6.89 45.82 1.45
CA ILE A 234 -5.60 46.41 1.10
C ILE A 234 -4.58 46.06 2.17
N GLU A 235 -3.43 45.58 1.73
CA GLU A 235 -2.31 45.20 2.61
C GLU A 235 -1.31 46.35 2.74
N GLY A 236 -0.58 46.36 3.85
CA GLY A 236 0.49 47.32 4.11
C GLY A 236 1.38 46.91 5.26
N SER A 237 2.28 47.80 5.64
CA SER A 237 3.16 47.62 6.79
C SER A 237 3.33 48.93 7.57
N ALA A 238 3.67 48.82 8.85
CA ALA A 238 4.02 49.91 9.74
C ALA A 238 5.33 49.61 10.48
N THR A 239 6.15 50.65 10.66
CA THR A 239 7.36 50.60 11.50
C THR A 239 7.31 51.71 12.54
N ILE A 240 7.84 51.46 13.74
CA ILE A 240 7.96 52.48 14.78
C ILE A 240 9.16 53.36 14.42
N ILE A 241 8.92 54.67 14.26
CA ILE A 241 9.96 55.65 13.88
C ILE A 241 10.37 56.56 15.03
N SER A 242 9.69 56.47 16.18
CA SER A 242 10.05 57.22 17.39
C SER A 242 11.32 56.67 18.05
N ASN A 243 12.15 57.56 18.62
CA ASN A 243 13.31 57.16 19.44
C ASN A 243 13.00 57.09 20.94
N ASP A 244 11.80 57.50 21.36
CA ASP A 244 11.35 57.59 22.77
C ASP A 244 10.31 56.53 23.15
N ASN A 245 10.10 55.52 22.28
CA ASN A 245 9.08 54.48 22.39
C ASN A 245 7.63 54.99 22.38
N SER A 246 7.37 56.20 21.88
CA SER A 246 6.00 56.65 21.61
C SER A 246 5.40 55.96 20.38
N ALA A 247 4.07 55.93 20.30
CA ALA A 247 3.35 55.27 19.20
C ALA A 247 3.35 56.08 17.88
N LYS A 248 4.51 56.60 17.45
CA LYS A 248 4.70 57.23 16.13
C LYS A 248 5.16 56.19 15.11
N LEU A 249 4.30 55.91 14.14
CA LEU A 249 4.46 54.87 13.14
C LEU A 249 4.64 55.48 11.75
N GLN A 250 5.47 54.86 10.91
CA GLN A 250 5.49 55.09 9.48
C GLN A 250 4.75 53.95 8.78
N VAL A 251 3.64 54.27 8.13
CA VAL A 251 2.73 53.33 7.46
C VAL A 251 2.92 53.38 5.94
N VAL A 252 2.98 52.22 5.30
CA VAL A 252 3.01 52.07 3.85
C VAL A 252 1.87 51.13 3.44
N LEU A 253 0.91 51.63 2.66
CA LEU A 253 -0.17 50.82 2.09
C LEU A 253 0.13 50.48 0.62
N ASN A 254 -0.07 49.22 0.25
CA ASN A 254 0.20 48.71 -1.08
C ASN A 254 -1.02 48.92 -1.99
N THR A 255 -1.13 50.10 -2.60
CA THR A 255 -2.22 50.42 -3.52
C THR A 255 -1.99 49.80 -4.90
N PRO A 256 -2.94 49.02 -5.46
CA PRO A 256 -2.78 48.44 -6.79
C PRO A 256 -2.65 49.53 -7.87
N GLY A 257 -1.50 49.58 -8.55
CA GLY A 257 -1.24 50.53 -9.65
C GLY A 257 -0.86 51.95 -9.24
N GLY A 258 -0.65 52.22 -7.94
CA GLY A 258 -0.22 53.52 -7.42
C GLY A 258 1.19 53.48 -6.79
N PRO A 259 1.83 54.63 -6.55
CA PRO A 259 3.05 54.70 -5.76
C PRO A 259 2.75 54.43 -4.28
N SER A 260 3.51 53.53 -3.64
CA SER A 260 3.46 53.30 -2.19
C SER A 260 4.15 54.46 -1.46
N THR A 261 3.38 55.49 -1.07
CA THR A 261 3.91 56.63 -0.31
C THR A 261 3.84 56.36 1.19
N PRO A 262 4.96 56.48 1.94
CA PRO A 262 4.93 56.41 3.40
C PRO A 262 4.08 57.55 3.99
N GLN A 263 3.27 57.23 5.00
CA GLN A 263 2.45 58.17 5.76
C GLN A 263 2.74 58.00 7.25
N GLU A 264 2.98 59.10 7.96
CA GLU A 264 3.09 59.04 9.42
C GLU A 264 1.70 58.88 10.05
N LEU A 265 1.61 57.97 11.03
CA LEU A 265 0.42 57.65 11.79
C LEU A 265 0.78 57.59 13.27
N TRP A 266 0.10 58.36 14.09
CA TRP A 266 0.32 58.45 15.52
C TRP A 266 -0.88 57.88 16.27
N ILE A 267 -0.63 57.05 17.28
CA ILE A 267 -1.68 56.59 18.20
C ILE A 267 -1.66 57.53 19.40
N LEU A 268 -2.69 58.37 19.52
CA LEU A 268 -2.78 59.38 20.58
C LEU A 268 -3.15 58.74 21.93
N ALA A 269 -4.06 57.76 21.89
CA ALA A 269 -4.45 56.99 23.07
C ALA A 269 -4.99 55.62 22.68
N SER A 270 -4.76 54.63 23.54
CA SER A 270 -5.40 53.31 23.47
C SER A 270 -5.21 52.61 24.82
N ASP A 271 -6.18 51.81 25.21
CA ASP A 271 -6.05 50.84 26.30
C ASP A 271 -5.68 49.44 25.80
N TYR A 272 -5.40 49.29 24.49
CA TYR A 272 -5.07 48.07 23.75
C TYR A 272 -6.23 47.04 23.62
N ASP A 273 -7.13 46.99 24.60
CA ASP A 273 -8.16 45.97 24.73
C ASP A 273 -9.56 46.42 24.29
N HIS A 274 -9.83 47.73 24.17
CA HIS A 274 -11.18 48.22 23.83
C HIS A 274 -11.19 49.33 22.79
N TYR A 275 -10.33 50.34 22.90
CA TYR A 275 -10.38 51.51 22.00
C TYR A 275 -9.00 52.02 21.57
N ALA A 276 -8.96 52.75 20.45
CA ALA A 276 -7.79 53.52 20.05
C ALA A 276 -8.19 54.79 19.28
N VAL A 277 -7.45 55.88 19.47
CA VAL A 277 -7.59 57.12 18.69
C VAL A 277 -6.31 57.37 17.91
N LEU A 278 -6.42 57.35 16.59
CA LEU A 278 -5.32 57.49 15.64
C LEU A 278 -5.38 58.84 14.96
N TYR A 279 -4.22 59.38 14.63
CA TYR A 279 -4.05 60.70 14.02
C TYR A 279 -2.94 60.66 12.98
N ALA A 280 -3.14 61.35 11.86
CA ALA A 280 -2.11 61.60 10.87
C ALA A 280 -2.25 63.02 10.34
N CYS A 281 -1.12 63.67 10.11
CA CYS A 281 -1.09 65.03 9.60
C CYS A 281 -0.05 65.18 8.49
N THR A 282 -0.34 66.03 7.52
CA THR A 282 0.61 66.37 6.46
C THR A 282 0.48 67.83 6.09
N ASP A 283 1.57 68.58 6.20
CA ASP A 283 1.65 69.96 5.72
C ASP A 283 1.46 69.99 4.19
N ILE A 284 0.42 70.67 3.72
CA ILE A 284 0.16 70.87 2.29
C ILE A 284 1.02 72.03 1.78
N ASN A 285 1.10 73.10 2.58
CA ASN A 285 1.94 74.27 2.37
C ASN A 285 2.20 74.97 3.72
N LEU A 286 2.84 76.15 3.70
CA LEU A 286 3.21 76.88 4.93
C LEU A 286 2.04 77.27 5.84
N ASN A 287 0.81 77.31 5.32
CA ASN A 287 -0.37 77.81 6.04
C ASN A 287 -1.51 76.79 6.14
N GLU A 288 -1.38 75.60 5.53
CA GLU A 288 -2.43 74.60 5.47
C GLU A 288 -1.87 73.21 5.71
N LYS A 289 -2.60 72.44 6.51
CA LYS A 289 -2.34 71.03 6.78
C LYS A 289 -3.56 70.18 6.46
N ARG A 290 -3.30 68.94 6.09
CA ARG A 290 -4.32 67.89 6.00
C ARG A 290 -4.28 67.08 7.28
N VAL A 291 -5.45 66.90 7.90
CA VAL A 291 -5.60 66.06 9.10
C VAL A 291 -6.46 64.85 8.77
N LEU A 292 -6.02 63.68 9.24
CA LEU A 292 -6.78 62.44 9.24
C LEU A 292 -6.85 61.93 10.66
N SER A 293 -7.98 61.34 11.03
CA SER A 293 -8.13 60.72 12.34
C SER A 293 -9.12 59.57 12.30
N TRP A 294 -8.87 58.55 13.10
CA TRP A 294 -9.69 57.36 13.20
C TRP A 294 -9.94 57.01 14.66
N ILE A 295 -11.19 56.71 14.99
CA ILE A 295 -11.59 56.12 16.27
C ILE A 295 -11.82 54.64 15.99
N LEU A 296 -11.06 53.79 16.66
CA LEU A 296 -11.11 52.35 16.52
C LEU A 296 -11.64 51.69 17.81
N GLY A 297 -12.32 50.57 17.64
CA GLY A 297 -12.80 49.72 18.74
C GLY A 297 -12.46 48.25 18.52
N ARG A 298 -12.16 47.51 19.59
CA ARG A 298 -12.07 46.04 19.51
C ARG A 298 -13.43 45.40 19.23
N SER A 299 -14.50 46.04 19.70
CA SER A 299 -15.88 45.72 19.35
C SER A 299 -16.40 46.65 18.26
N ARG A 300 -17.47 46.23 17.56
CA ARG A 300 -18.18 47.00 16.54
C ARG A 300 -18.83 48.29 17.06
N GLN A 301 -18.99 48.41 18.38
CA GLN A 301 -19.48 49.59 19.10
C GLN A 301 -18.64 49.80 20.36
N LEU A 302 -18.45 51.06 20.75
CA LEU A 302 -17.76 51.41 22.00
C LEU A 302 -18.71 51.29 23.19
N SER A 303 -18.19 50.84 24.34
CA SER A 303 -18.93 50.94 25.59
C SER A 303 -19.03 52.41 26.04
N GLN A 304 -19.92 52.71 26.98
CA GLN A 304 -20.03 54.07 27.52
C GLN A 304 -18.72 54.55 28.17
N GLY A 305 -17.96 53.66 28.80
CA GLY A 305 -16.66 53.99 29.41
C GLY A 305 -15.60 54.31 28.38
N ASP A 306 -15.51 53.51 27.32
CA ASP A 306 -14.55 53.73 26.22
C ASP A 306 -14.87 55.02 25.46
N GLN A 307 -16.17 55.30 25.26
CA GLN A 307 -16.61 56.54 24.65
C GLN A 307 -16.17 57.77 25.45
N SER A 308 -16.22 57.71 26.79
CA SER A 308 -15.68 58.78 27.64
C SER A 308 -14.17 58.96 27.47
N ALA A 309 -13.41 57.87 27.42
CA ALA A 309 -11.96 57.94 27.23
C ALA A 309 -11.57 58.48 25.84
N VAL A 310 -12.33 58.14 24.79
CA VAL A 310 -12.18 58.72 23.46
C VAL A 310 -12.54 60.22 23.47
N ASN A 311 -13.63 60.62 24.16
CA ASN A 311 -14.02 62.02 24.27
C ASN A 311 -12.92 62.87 24.91
N ASP A 312 -12.24 62.38 25.94
CA ASP A 312 -11.17 63.12 26.61
C ASP A 312 -10.03 63.47 25.64
N VAL A 313 -9.67 62.54 24.74
CA VAL A 313 -8.60 62.72 23.73
C VAL A 313 -9.04 63.61 22.58
N VAL A 314 -10.28 63.46 22.12
CA VAL A 314 -10.85 64.31 21.06
C VAL A 314 -10.97 65.75 21.56
N ASN A 315 -11.42 65.96 22.80
CA ASN A 315 -11.57 67.29 23.38
C ASN A 315 -10.24 67.94 23.77
N SER A 316 -9.16 67.17 23.97
CA SER A 316 -7.85 67.72 24.35
C SER A 316 -7.05 68.31 23.18
N HIS A 317 -7.48 68.07 21.94
CA HIS A 317 -6.76 68.49 20.73
C HIS A 317 -7.70 69.23 19.79
N ILE A 318 -7.41 70.50 19.52
CA ILE A 318 -8.31 71.36 18.74
C ILE A 318 -8.54 70.88 17.29
N GLU A 319 -7.63 70.09 16.75
CA GLU A 319 -7.71 69.51 15.40
C GLU A 319 -8.62 68.28 15.34
N LEU A 320 -9.00 67.74 16.50
CA LEU A 320 -9.93 66.63 16.66
C LEU A 320 -11.31 67.17 17.05
N ASN A 321 -12.33 66.85 16.25
CA ASN A 321 -13.68 67.31 16.50
C ASN A 321 -14.72 66.36 15.91
N TYR A 322 -15.74 66.01 16.71
CA TYR A 322 -16.83 65.13 16.30
C TYR A 322 -17.61 65.60 15.08
N ARG A 323 -17.63 66.90 14.77
CA ARG A 323 -18.27 67.41 13.54
C ARG A 323 -17.58 66.93 12.25
N TYR A 324 -16.30 66.57 12.32
CA TYR A 324 -15.55 66.04 11.19
C TYR A 324 -15.49 64.51 11.15
N TYR A 325 -15.87 63.83 12.23
CA TYR A 325 -15.94 62.38 12.27
C TYR A 325 -17.21 61.87 11.57
N LYS A 326 -17.02 61.06 10.53
CA LYS A 326 -18.06 60.29 9.86
C LYS A 326 -18.21 58.92 10.55
N PRO A 327 -19.38 58.59 11.12
CA PRO A 327 -19.64 57.26 11.64
C PRO A 327 -19.54 56.20 10.55
N THR A 328 -18.95 55.07 10.88
CA THR A 328 -18.87 53.90 9.98
C THR A 328 -20.02 52.95 10.29
N ASP A 329 -20.72 52.46 9.27
CA ASP A 329 -21.75 51.45 9.46
C ASP A 329 -21.12 50.09 9.82
N GLN A 330 -21.24 49.70 11.09
CA GLN A 330 -20.79 48.42 11.64
C GLN A 330 -21.97 47.45 11.92
N SER A 331 -23.15 47.71 11.33
CA SER A 331 -24.33 46.85 11.49
C SER A 331 -24.12 45.46 10.87
N PHE A 332 -25.01 44.51 11.19
CA PHE A 332 -24.98 43.19 10.56
C PHE A 332 -25.08 43.30 9.03
N ASP A 333 -26.05 44.07 8.51
CA ASP A 333 -26.24 44.26 7.07
C ASP A 333 -25.05 44.99 6.42
N GLY A 334 -24.50 46.01 7.08
CA GLY A 334 -23.30 46.71 6.62
C GLY A 334 -22.04 45.83 6.61
N CYS A 335 -21.95 44.85 7.52
CA CYS A 335 -20.84 43.89 7.60
C CYS A 335 -21.06 42.62 6.77
N PHE A 336 -22.25 42.39 6.26
CA PHE A 336 -22.57 41.20 5.49
C PHE A 336 -21.93 41.26 4.11
N PHE A 337 -21.18 40.22 3.78
CA PHE A 337 -20.66 40.01 2.44
C PHE A 337 -20.68 38.52 2.12
N TYR A 338 -20.72 38.22 0.83
CA TYR A 338 -20.56 36.86 0.35
C TYR A 338 -19.07 36.53 0.22
N PRO A 339 -18.52 35.58 1.00
CA PRO A 339 -17.14 35.14 0.83
C PRO A 339 -16.93 34.53 -0.57
N GLU A 340 -15.69 34.56 -1.05
CA GLU A 340 -15.32 33.89 -2.30
C GLU A 340 -15.50 32.36 -2.14
N ALA A 341 -16.06 31.73 -3.17
CA ALA A 341 -16.25 30.28 -3.17
C ALA A 341 -14.88 29.57 -3.22
N SER A 342 -14.67 28.61 -2.33
CA SER A 342 -13.43 27.82 -2.25
C SER A 342 -13.73 26.41 -1.76
N ASP A 343 -12.70 25.59 -1.60
CA ASP A 343 -12.84 24.26 -1.02
C ASP A 343 -12.92 24.23 0.52
N GLN A 344 -12.84 25.39 1.17
CA GLN A 344 -12.92 25.52 2.63
C GLN A 344 -14.37 25.73 3.13
N PRO A 345 -14.66 25.43 4.42
CA PRO A 345 -15.96 25.72 5.01
C PRO A 345 -16.38 27.18 4.82
N VAL A 346 -17.67 27.38 4.51
CA VAL A 346 -18.21 28.72 4.25
C VAL A 346 -18.39 29.44 5.57
N VAL A 347 -17.58 30.48 5.78
CA VAL A 347 -17.62 31.32 6.97
C VAL A 347 -18.15 32.70 6.59
N PHE A 348 -19.27 33.08 7.19
CA PHE A 348 -19.85 34.41 7.05
C PHE A 348 -19.50 35.25 8.27
N ARG A 349 -19.44 36.58 8.09
CA ARG A 349 -19.40 37.51 9.22
C ARG A 349 -20.76 37.62 9.89
N GLY A 350 -20.75 37.74 11.20
CA GLY A 350 -21.92 37.79 12.08
C GLY A 350 -22.17 36.48 12.82
N GLN A 351 -23.28 36.46 13.55
CA GLN A 351 -23.70 35.35 14.39
C GLN A 351 -24.91 34.66 13.75
N CYS A 352 -25.09 33.36 14.01
CA CYS A 352 -26.21 32.55 13.54
C CYS A 352 -27.57 33.17 13.92
N GLU A 353 -27.66 33.75 15.11
CA GLU A 353 -28.86 34.40 15.65
C GLU A 353 -29.26 35.67 14.87
N SER A 354 -28.31 36.28 14.17
CA SER A 354 -28.56 37.45 13.31
C SER A 354 -29.22 37.06 11.99
N VAL A 355 -29.22 35.78 11.63
CA VAL A 355 -29.83 35.28 10.40
C VAL A 355 -31.23 34.75 10.70
N ASN A 356 -32.25 35.34 10.06
CA ASN A 356 -33.62 34.84 10.19
C ASN A 356 -33.83 33.58 9.34
N VAL A 357 -33.52 32.41 9.90
CA VAL A 357 -33.73 31.11 9.25
C VAL A 357 -34.94 30.40 9.86
N GLN A 358 -35.86 29.95 9.01
CA GLN A 358 -37.06 29.21 9.40
C GLN A 358 -36.99 27.77 8.89
N ALA A 359 -36.95 26.81 9.82
CA ALA A 359 -37.09 25.39 9.54
C ALA A 359 -38.53 25.05 9.10
N MET A 360 -38.70 23.93 8.40
CA MET A 360 -40.00 23.43 7.97
C MET A 360 -40.92 23.18 9.18
N SER A 361 -42.16 23.67 9.14
CA SER A 361 -43.19 23.38 10.14
C SER A 361 -43.89 22.05 9.85
N ASP A 362 -44.60 21.51 10.85
CA ASP A 362 -45.36 20.26 10.74
C ASP A 362 -44.50 19.07 10.24
N PHE A 363 -43.25 19.00 10.72
CA PHE A 363 -42.27 18.04 10.24
C PHE A 363 -42.64 16.61 10.65
N LYS A 364 -42.68 15.70 9.67
CA LYS A 364 -43.08 14.31 9.89
C LYS A 364 -41.87 13.40 9.97
N THR A 365 -41.34 13.22 11.19
CA THR A 365 -40.13 12.42 11.45
C THR A 365 -40.20 11.03 10.83
N ASN A 366 -41.33 10.33 10.92
CA ASN A 366 -41.50 8.98 10.37
C ASN A 366 -41.31 8.92 8.84
N GLU A 367 -41.74 9.95 8.11
CA GLU A 367 -41.62 10.01 6.64
C GLU A 367 -40.17 10.34 6.21
N TYR A 368 -39.35 10.91 7.10
CA TYR A 368 -37.96 11.28 6.84
C TYR A 368 -36.96 10.12 6.95
N MET A 369 -37.36 8.96 7.51
CA MET A 369 -36.47 7.84 7.81
C MET A 369 -35.85 7.19 6.56
N ASN A 370 -34.95 6.23 6.79
CA ASN A 370 -34.18 5.47 5.79
C ASN A 370 -33.06 6.29 5.13
N LYS A 371 -32.58 5.83 3.98
CA LYS A 371 -31.40 6.36 3.29
C LYS A 371 -31.70 7.67 2.56
N TRP A 372 -30.74 8.58 2.64
CA TRP A 372 -30.62 9.78 1.82
C TRP A 372 -29.20 9.86 1.24
N HIS A 373 -29.11 10.23 -0.03
CA HIS A 373 -27.86 10.48 -0.76
C HIS A 373 -27.54 11.97 -0.72
N ASN A 374 -26.33 12.35 -0.31
CA ASN A 374 -25.90 13.74 -0.40
C ASN A 374 -25.56 14.07 -1.86
N ILE A 375 -26.27 15.01 -2.48
CA ILE A 375 -26.08 15.37 -3.89
C ILE A 375 -25.28 16.65 -4.01
N LEU A 376 -25.63 17.66 -3.23
CA LEU A 376 -24.90 18.91 -3.15
C LEU A 376 -24.63 19.25 -1.69
N SER A 377 -23.42 19.72 -1.39
CA SER A 377 -23.15 20.31 -0.08
C SER A 377 -22.21 21.48 -0.13
N TYR A 378 -22.30 22.32 0.90
CA TYR A 378 -21.23 23.27 1.20
C TYR A 378 -19.97 22.48 1.56
N PRO A 379 -18.77 23.00 1.25
CA PRO A 379 -17.53 22.33 1.60
C PRO A 379 -17.44 22.13 3.12
N THR A 380 -17.12 20.91 3.55
CA THR A 380 -16.91 20.61 4.97
C THR A 380 -15.55 19.91 5.15
N ARG A 381 -15.00 19.94 6.38
CA ARG A 381 -13.73 19.28 6.70
C ARG A 381 -13.87 17.81 7.11
N PHE A 382 -15.10 17.33 7.28
CA PHE A 382 -15.41 16.01 7.83
C PHE A 382 -16.14 15.10 6.83
N GLN A 383 -16.32 15.57 5.58
CA GLN A 383 -16.86 14.82 4.45
C GLN A 383 -15.99 15.12 3.22
N ASP A 384 -14.82 14.50 3.13
CA ASP A 384 -13.87 14.63 2.02
C ASP A 384 -13.95 13.47 1.01
N GLY A 385 -14.73 12.44 1.33
CA GLY A 385 -14.93 11.27 0.49
C GLY A 385 -16.01 11.39 -0.57
N THR A 386 -16.23 10.28 -1.26
CA THR A 386 -17.24 10.13 -2.30
C THR A 386 -18.43 9.29 -1.79
N CYS A 387 -19.53 9.25 -2.54
CA CYS A 387 -20.73 8.47 -2.19
C CYS A 387 -21.27 8.73 -0.78
N VAL A 388 -21.29 10.00 -0.37
CA VAL A 388 -21.72 10.40 0.97
C VAL A 388 -23.21 10.11 1.16
N ASN A 389 -23.57 9.37 2.20
CA ASN A 389 -24.96 9.03 2.52
C ASN A 389 -25.25 9.21 4.01
N ALA A 390 -26.52 9.39 4.33
CA ALA A 390 -27.04 9.36 5.68
C ALA A 390 -28.20 8.35 5.77
N TYR A 391 -28.17 7.49 6.79
CA TYR A 391 -29.23 6.52 7.06
C TYR A 391 -29.87 6.82 8.42
N TYR A 392 -31.17 7.11 8.40
CA TYR A 392 -31.92 7.50 9.59
C TYR A 392 -32.81 6.35 10.08
N THR A 393 -32.69 6.00 11.36
CA THR A 393 -33.50 4.96 12.02
C THR A 393 -34.21 5.53 13.23
N LEU A 394 -35.53 5.36 13.29
CA LEU A 394 -36.32 5.81 14.43
C LEU A 394 -36.09 4.90 15.65
N THR A 395 -35.92 5.50 16.82
CA THR A 395 -35.76 4.80 18.10
C THR A 395 -36.67 5.39 19.17
N ASN A 396 -36.73 4.76 20.34
CA ASN A 396 -37.52 5.26 21.48
C ASN A 396 -36.99 6.60 22.06
N ASN A 397 -35.73 6.94 21.80
CA ASN A 397 -35.04 8.09 22.41
C ASN A 397 -34.60 9.16 21.38
N GLY A 398 -35.08 9.09 20.13
CA GLY A 398 -34.68 9.98 19.04
C GLY A 398 -34.48 9.25 17.71
N VAL A 399 -33.68 9.81 16.83
CA VAL A 399 -33.34 9.23 15.53
C VAL A 399 -31.85 8.88 15.50
N ASN A 400 -31.50 7.61 15.29
CA ASN A 400 -30.12 7.22 15.02
C ASN A 400 -29.75 7.67 13.60
N VAL A 401 -28.58 8.29 13.47
CA VAL A 401 -28.02 8.77 12.21
C VAL A 401 -26.75 7.99 11.93
N LEU A 402 -26.71 7.23 10.84
CA LEU A 402 -25.50 6.59 10.34
C LEU A 402 -25.05 7.30 9.07
N ASN A 403 -23.99 8.09 9.18
CA ASN A 403 -23.33 8.69 8.02
C ASN A 403 -22.31 7.72 7.43
N SER A 404 -22.19 7.71 6.11
CA SER A 404 -21.21 6.89 5.39
C SER A 404 -20.54 7.69 4.28
N GLN A 405 -19.26 7.45 4.03
CA GLN A 405 -18.52 7.98 2.88
C GLN A 405 -17.51 6.96 2.35
N VAL A 406 -17.06 7.15 1.12
CA VAL A 406 -16.04 6.33 0.47
C VAL A 406 -14.76 7.15 0.30
N ASN A 407 -13.75 6.82 1.10
CA ASN A 407 -12.41 7.41 1.04
C ASN A 407 -11.41 6.34 0.60
N ASP A 408 -10.62 6.61 -0.44
CA ASP A 408 -9.63 5.67 -1.00
C ASP A 408 -10.17 4.24 -1.20
N GLN A 409 -11.41 4.13 -1.73
CA GLN A 409 -12.12 2.85 -1.94
C GLN A 409 -12.42 2.07 -0.64
N ARG A 410 -12.51 2.75 0.50
CA ARG A 410 -12.93 2.20 1.80
C ARG A 410 -14.21 2.87 2.28
N LEU A 411 -15.14 2.10 2.83
CA LEU A 411 -16.32 2.67 3.48
C LEU A 411 -16.01 3.12 4.90
N GLU A 412 -16.04 4.42 5.11
CA GLU A 412 -16.00 5.00 6.44
C GLU A 412 -17.42 5.25 6.92
N THR A 413 -17.71 4.92 8.18
CA THR A 413 -19.02 5.16 8.78
C THR A 413 -18.90 5.84 10.13
N MET A 414 -19.89 6.66 10.45
CA MET A 414 -19.98 7.36 11.72
C MET A 414 -21.43 7.38 12.20
N SER A 415 -21.64 6.92 13.44
CA SER A 415 -22.95 6.88 14.08
C SER A 415 -23.14 8.07 15.02
N GLY A 416 -24.33 8.67 14.98
CA GLY A 416 -24.76 9.74 15.88
C GLY A 416 -26.24 9.61 16.23
N VAL A 417 -26.73 10.53 17.07
CA VAL A 417 -28.13 10.59 17.50
C VAL A 417 -28.68 11.99 17.24
N ALA A 418 -29.85 12.07 16.62
CA ALA A 418 -30.59 13.30 16.36
C ALA A 418 -31.83 13.36 17.25
N VAL A 419 -32.02 14.50 17.93
CA VAL A 419 -33.18 14.77 18.78
C VAL A 419 -33.80 16.13 18.41
N PRO A 420 -35.13 16.29 18.51
CA PRO A 420 -35.77 17.60 18.35
C PRO A 420 -35.23 18.62 19.37
N SER A 421 -34.89 19.82 18.91
CA SER A 421 -34.44 20.92 19.77
C SER A 421 -35.61 21.78 20.30
N SER A 422 -36.81 21.55 19.79
CA SER A 422 -38.04 22.19 20.25
C SER A 422 -39.26 21.26 20.07
N ASN A 423 -40.33 21.52 20.82
CA ASN A 423 -41.58 20.77 20.76
C ASN A 423 -42.67 21.50 19.95
N ASP A 424 -42.29 22.46 19.11
CA ASP A 424 -43.22 23.31 18.34
C ASP A 424 -43.66 22.68 17.00
N GLY A 425 -43.20 21.47 16.69
CA GLY A 425 -43.47 20.77 15.44
C GLY A 425 -42.57 21.17 14.27
N SER A 426 -41.59 22.04 14.49
CA SER A 426 -40.59 22.41 13.48
C SER A 426 -39.53 21.32 13.29
N ALA A 427 -38.90 21.29 12.11
CA ALA A 427 -37.81 20.38 11.77
C ALA A 427 -36.45 20.81 12.35
N LYS A 428 -36.43 21.41 13.55
CA LYS A 428 -35.20 21.80 14.25
C LYS A 428 -34.70 20.61 15.06
N LEU A 429 -33.58 20.03 14.62
CA LEU A 429 -32.93 18.91 15.29
C LEU A 429 -31.53 19.32 15.76
N VAL A 430 -31.06 18.69 16.82
CA VAL A 430 -29.64 18.70 17.22
C VAL A 430 -29.10 17.29 17.03
N VAL A 431 -27.98 17.18 16.31
CA VAL A 431 -27.31 15.90 16.03
C VAL A 431 -26.02 15.83 16.83
N SER A 432 -25.83 14.75 17.56
CA SER A 432 -24.66 14.51 18.42
C SER A 432 -23.84 13.32 17.90
N PHE A 433 -22.52 13.51 17.78
CA PHE A 433 -21.56 12.47 17.40
C PHE A 433 -20.53 12.23 18.53
N PRO A 434 -20.11 10.98 18.79
CA PRO A 434 -19.07 10.68 19.77
C PRO A 434 -17.69 11.17 19.28
N VAL A 435 -16.88 11.71 20.20
CA VAL A 435 -15.50 12.13 19.93
C VAL A 435 -14.57 10.93 20.15
N ALA A 436 -13.92 10.48 19.07
CA ALA A 436 -13.07 9.29 19.08
C ALA A 436 -12.01 9.33 20.20
N GLY A 437 -11.93 8.26 20.99
CA GLY A 437 -10.98 8.14 22.11
C GLY A 437 -11.38 8.88 23.40
N SER A 438 -12.63 9.33 23.52
CA SER A 438 -13.14 9.99 24.73
C SER A 438 -14.61 9.65 25.00
N ASP A 439 -15.08 9.97 26.22
CA ASP A 439 -16.50 9.88 26.60
C ASP A 439 -17.30 11.15 26.24
N GLN A 440 -16.73 12.05 25.42
CA GLN A 440 -17.37 13.31 25.02
C GLN A 440 -18.16 13.17 23.71
N THR A 441 -19.16 14.03 23.52
CA THR A 441 -19.91 14.16 22.27
C THR A 441 -19.82 15.59 21.75
N THR A 442 -19.76 15.75 20.42
CA THR A 442 -19.91 17.04 19.75
C THR A 442 -21.33 17.14 19.19
N SER A 443 -21.98 18.29 19.30
CA SER A 443 -23.36 18.51 18.85
C SER A 443 -23.43 19.67 17.86
N THR A 444 -24.32 19.55 16.87
CA THR A 444 -24.55 20.59 15.87
C THR A 444 -26.01 20.65 15.46
N ASP A 445 -26.48 21.82 15.08
CA ASP A 445 -27.81 22.00 14.53
C ASP A 445 -27.97 21.28 13.20
N TYR A 446 -29.14 20.70 12.97
CA TYR A 446 -29.56 20.08 11.72
C TYR A 446 -31.02 20.47 11.48
N TRP A 447 -31.23 21.52 10.69
CA TRP A 447 -32.56 22.06 10.43
C TRP A 447 -32.98 21.70 9.01
N VAL A 448 -34.07 20.95 8.87
CA VAL A 448 -34.65 20.70 7.54
C VAL A 448 -35.44 21.93 7.13
N LEU A 449 -34.96 22.64 6.12
CA LEU A 449 -35.58 23.88 5.63
C LEU A 449 -36.78 23.60 4.73
N ASP A 450 -36.68 22.57 3.90
CA ASP A 450 -37.77 22.10 3.04
C ASP A 450 -37.54 20.65 2.60
N THR A 451 -38.62 19.87 2.48
CA THR A 451 -38.58 18.49 1.95
C THR A 451 -39.98 18.07 1.47
N ASP A 452 -40.03 17.17 0.51
CA ASP A 452 -41.24 16.42 0.14
C ASP A 452 -41.20 14.96 0.62
N TYR A 453 -40.20 14.61 1.44
CA TYR A 453 -39.89 13.30 2.01
C TYR A 453 -39.53 12.19 1.00
N LYS A 454 -39.79 12.41 -0.29
CA LYS A 454 -39.73 11.40 -1.36
C LYS A 454 -38.63 11.63 -2.37
N ASN A 455 -38.27 12.88 -2.63
CA ASN A 455 -37.33 13.24 -3.68
C ASN A 455 -36.15 14.01 -3.12
N PHE A 456 -36.40 15.03 -2.29
CA PHE A 456 -35.34 15.90 -1.79
C PHE A 456 -35.51 16.31 -0.32
N ALA A 457 -34.42 16.69 0.32
CA ALA A 457 -34.41 17.44 1.57
C ALA A 457 -33.29 18.48 1.55
N LEU A 458 -33.63 19.74 1.79
CA LEU A 458 -32.68 20.83 1.96
C LEU A 458 -32.43 21.06 3.45
N VAL A 459 -31.19 20.94 3.86
CA VAL A 459 -30.77 20.94 5.27
C VAL A 459 -29.79 22.05 5.51
N TYR A 460 -29.95 22.76 6.62
CA TYR A 460 -29.10 23.85 7.07
C TYR A 460 -28.54 23.58 8.47
N SER A 461 -27.32 24.04 8.69
CA SER A 461 -26.66 24.07 9.99
C SER A 461 -25.83 25.34 10.12
N CYS A 462 -25.79 25.92 11.31
CA CYS A 462 -24.97 27.09 11.60
C CYS A 462 -24.27 26.91 12.94
N LYS A 463 -23.05 27.41 13.03
CA LYS A 463 -22.27 27.42 14.27
C LYS A 463 -21.46 28.71 14.37
N ASN A 464 -21.61 29.42 15.48
CA ASN A 464 -20.74 30.54 15.83
C ASN A 464 -19.32 30.01 16.15
N ILE A 465 -18.30 30.53 15.46
CA ILE A 465 -16.90 30.12 15.64
C ILE A 465 -16.20 31.03 16.66
N ASN A 466 -16.53 32.33 16.61
CA ASN A 466 -16.11 33.37 17.54
C ASN A 466 -17.19 34.46 17.57
N ASP A 467 -16.93 35.59 18.25
CA ASP A 467 -17.90 36.68 18.43
C ASP A 467 -18.25 37.44 17.12
N ASP A 468 -17.52 37.22 16.02
CA ASP A 468 -17.70 37.94 14.74
C ASP A 468 -17.97 37.02 13.53
N GLU A 469 -17.86 35.71 13.68
CA GLU A 469 -17.91 34.75 12.56
C GLU A 469 -18.80 33.54 12.85
N MET A 470 -19.57 33.17 11.82
CA MET A 470 -20.38 31.96 11.80
C MET A 470 -19.98 31.04 10.64
N GLN A 471 -19.89 29.76 10.91
CA GLN A 471 -19.80 28.74 9.88
C GLN A 471 -21.20 28.28 9.49
N VAL A 472 -21.50 28.28 8.20
CA VAL A 472 -22.74 27.74 7.66
C VAL A 472 -22.42 26.48 6.88
N ASN A 473 -23.18 25.42 7.12
CA ASN A 473 -23.18 24.22 6.30
C ASN A 473 -24.58 24.02 5.73
N SER A 474 -24.64 23.49 4.52
CA SER A 474 -25.90 23.14 3.88
C SER A 474 -25.75 21.88 3.06
N TRP A 475 -26.76 21.03 3.08
CA TRP A 475 -26.82 19.78 2.33
C TRP A 475 -28.14 19.70 1.56
N LEU A 476 -28.04 19.39 0.27
CA LEU A 476 -29.15 18.93 -0.53
C LEU A 476 -29.09 17.42 -0.66
N LEU A 477 -30.04 16.76 -0.02
CA LEU A 477 -30.17 15.33 0.01
C LEU A 477 -31.22 14.86 -1.00
N SER A 478 -31.02 13.69 -1.59
CA SER A 478 -31.95 13.04 -2.52
C SER A 478 -32.23 11.59 -2.14
N ARG A 479 -33.41 11.08 -2.49
CA ARG A 479 -33.71 9.64 -2.38
C ARG A 479 -33.07 8.80 -3.49
N THR A 480 -32.60 9.43 -4.56
CA THR A 480 -31.82 8.81 -5.63
C THR A 480 -30.40 9.36 -5.63
N LYS A 481 -29.48 8.71 -6.35
CA LYS A 481 -28.09 9.17 -6.55
C LYS A 481 -27.98 10.32 -7.58
N SER A 482 -29.05 11.03 -7.83
CA SER A 482 -29.15 12.06 -8.87
C SER A 482 -29.85 13.31 -8.36
N MET A 483 -29.62 14.43 -9.05
CA MET A 483 -30.29 15.69 -8.77
C MET A 483 -31.81 15.57 -8.94
N PRO A 484 -32.63 16.07 -7.99
CA PRO A 484 -34.09 16.10 -8.09
C PRO A 484 -34.57 17.23 -9.03
N ILE A 485 -34.41 17.03 -10.35
CA ILE A 485 -34.63 18.06 -11.39
C ILE A 485 -36.03 18.68 -11.33
N GLU A 486 -37.08 17.88 -11.06
CA GLU A 486 -38.46 18.39 -10.97
C GLU A 486 -38.68 19.35 -9.78
N GLN A 487 -37.83 19.30 -8.76
CA GLN A 487 -37.93 20.13 -7.56
C GLN A 487 -36.91 21.28 -7.54
N GLU A 488 -36.08 21.41 -8.58
CA GLU A 488 -34.99 22.40 -8.66
C GLU A 488 -35.49 23.83 -8.42
N GLN A 489 -36.62 24.22 -9.03
CA GLN A 489 -37.20 25.55 -8.81
C GLN A 489 -37.56 25.79 -7.34
N ARG A 490 -38.21 24.82 -6.68
CA ARG A 490 -38.59 24.92 -5.25
C ARG A 490 -37.37 24.99 -4.34
N ILE A 491 -36.33 24.22 -4.66
CA ILE A 491 -35.06 24.23 -3.94
C ILE A 491 -34.38 25.60 -4.06
N ASN A 492 -34.27 26.14 -5.28
CA ASN A 492 -33.62 27.43 -5.54
C ASN A 492 -34.40 28.60 -4.93
N GLU A 493 -35.74 28.57 -4.98
CA GLU A 493 -36.58 29.54 -4.26
C GLU A 493 -36.31 29.52 -2.75
N LYS A 494 -36.13 28.33 -2.15
CA LYS A 494 -35.81 28.22 -0.73
C LYS A 494 -34.38 28.66 -0.40
N ILE A 495 -33.39 28.32 -1.23
CA ILE A 495 -32.00 28.80 -1.09
C ILE A 495 -31.98 30.33 -1.12
N ASN A 496 -32.58 30.95 -2.14
CA ASN A 496 -32.61 32.41 -2.30
C ASN A 496 -33.39 33.14 -1.19
N SER A 497 -34.25 32.44 -0.45
CA SER A 497 -34.98 33.02 0.70
C SER A 497 -34.14 33.15 1.97
N VAL A 498 -32.96 32.52 2.03
CA VAL A 498 -32.08 32.51 3.20
C VAL A 498 -30.77 33.23 2.85
N LEU A 499 -30.50 34.34 3.54
CA LEU A 499 -29.38 35.25 3.23
C LEU A 499 -28.00 34.56 3.09
N VAL A 500 -27.73 33.56 3.95
CA VAL A 500 -26.47 32.81 3.99
C VAL A 500 -26.46 31.56 3.10
N LEU A 501 -27.51 31.34 2.31
CA LEU A 501 -27.57 30.29 1.30
C LEU A 501 -27.40 30.88 -0.10
N ASP A 502 -26.45 30.37 -0.87
CA ASP A 502 -26.16 30.79 -2.24
C ASP A 502 -25.68 29.56 -3.04
N GLU A 503 -26.16 29.43 -4.28
CA GLU A 503 -25.86 28.31 -5.17
C GLU A 503 -24.35 28.12 -5.42
N LYS A 504 -23.59 29.22 -5.44
CA LYS A 504 -22.14 29.19 -5.78
C LYS A 504 -21.28 28.40 -4.79
N TYR A 505 -21.79 28.15 -3.59
CA TYR A 505 -21.08 27.39 -2.56
C TYR A 505 -21.39 25.91 -2.58
N TYR A 506 -22.42 25.47 -3.29
CA TYR A 506 -22.75 24.05 -3.38
C TYR A 506 -21.80 23.33 -4.32
N LYS A 507 -21.18 22.28 -3.81
CA LYS A 507 -20.38 21.34 -4.57
C LYS A 507 -21.17 20.11 -4.91
N VAL A 508 -20.93 19.58 -6.10
CA VAL A 508 -21.51 18.30 -6.54
C VAL A 508 -20.77 17.15 -5.89
N GLU A 509 -21.50 16.33 -5.15
CA GLU A 509 -20.98 15.12 -4.54
C GLU A 509 -20.91 13.97 -5.56
N ASN A 510 -19.79 13.25 -5.56
CA ASN A 510 -19.61 12.13 -6.47
C ASN A 510 -20.42 10.90 -6.01
N GLN A 511 -21.63 10.77 -6.57
CA GLN A 511 -22.53 9.61 -6.38
C GLN A 511 -22.48 8.61 -7.53
N SER A 512 -21.48 8.70 -8.43
CA SER A 512 -21.33 7.75 -9.55
C SER A 512 -21.07 6.33 -9.06
N GLU A 513 -21.26 5.33 -9.92
CA GLU A 513 -20.90 3.94 -9.60
C GLU A 513 -19.43 3.81 -9.19
N VAL A 514 -18.52 4.55 -9.85
CA VAL A 514 -17.08 4.57 -9.53
C VAL A 514 -16.81 5.24 -8.18
N GLY A 515 -17.45 6.38 -7.89
CA GLY A 515 -17.32 7.05 -6.59
C GLY A 515 -17.95 6.25 -5.44
N CYS A 516 -18.95 5.43 -5.72
CA CYS A 516 -19.59 4.59 -4.71
C CYS A 516 -18.93 3.23 -4.51
N PHE A 517 -17.84 2.94 -5.21
CA PHE A 517 -17.15 1.66 -5.10
C PHE A 517 -16.23 1.65 -3.88
N TYR A 518 -16.44 0.70 -2.97
CA TYR A 518 -15.58 0.47 -1.82
C TYR A 518 -15.44 -1.03 -1.52
N PHE A 519 -14.34 -1.40 -0.86
CA PHE A 519 -14.10 -2.74 -0.36
C PHE A 519 -14.58 -2.89 1.10
N PRO A 520 -15.11 -4.06 1.51
CA PRO A 520 -15.44 -4.33 2.91
C PRO A 520 -14.21 -4.27 3.82
N ASP A 521 -14.38 -3.81 5.06
CA ASP A 521 -13.29 -3.77 6.05
C ASP A 521 -12.85 -5.19 6.47
N PRO A 522 -11.53 -5.48 6.50
CA PRO A 522 -11.02 -6.77 6.99
C PRO A 522 -11.23 -6.92 8.51
N GLN A 523 -11.65 -8.10 8.95
CA GLN A 523 -11.84 -8.43 10.37
C GLN A 523 -10.46 -8.65 11.06
N PRO A 524 -10.08 -7.87 12.10
CA PRO A 524 -8.80 -8.06 12.78
C PRO A 524 -8.77 -9.35 13.62
N GLY A 525 -7.70 -10.15 13.51
CA GLY A 525 -7.30 -11.10 14.56
C GLY A 525 -7.18 -12.58 14.18
N VAL A 526 -7.46 -13.00 12.95
CA VAL A 526 -7.19 -14.38 12.50
C VAL A 526 -6.28 -14.33 11.26
N PRO A 527 -5.12 -15.00 11.26
CA PRO A 527 -4.23 -14.96 10.10
C PRO A 527 -4.78 -15.80 8.93
N PHE A 528 -4.75 -15.24 7.72
CA PHE A 528 -5.02 -15.94 6.45
C PHE A 528 -3.86 -16.88 6.08
N GLN A 529 -3.60 -17.88 6.95
CA GLN A 529 -2.52 -18.84 6.82
C GLN A 529 -3.05 -20.26 6.63
N GLY A 530 -2.16 -21.17 6.25
CA GLY A 530 -2.44 -22.59 6.07
C GLY A 530 -2.76 -22.95 4.63
N GLU A 531 -3.29 -24.16 4.44
CA GLU A 531 -3.66 -24.68 3.13
C GLU A 531 -5.10 -24.27 2.77
N TRP A 532 -5.28 -23.93 1.51
CA TRP A 532 -6.54 -23.56 0.87
C TRP A 532 -6.67 -24.30 -0.45
N TYR A 533 -7.79 -24.97 -0.66
CA TYR A 533 -8.13 -25.63 -1.91
C TYR A 533 -8.78 -24.62 -2.84
N GLU A 534 -8.30 -24.51 -4.07
CA GLU A 534 -8.89 -23.67 -5.11
C GLU A 534 -10.02 -24.47 -5.77
N ILE A 535 -11.27 -24.16 -5.41
CA ILE A 535 -12.44 -24.95 -5.83
C ILE A 535 -12.95 -24.47 -7.19
N GLU A 536 -13.01 -23.15 -7.37
CA GLU A 536 -13.29 -22.54 -8.66
C GLU A 536 -12.40 -21.32 -8.87
N ALA A 537 -11.99 -21.07 -10.11
CA ALA A 537 -11.19 -19.89 -10.43
C ALA A 537 -11.45 -19.38 -11.84
N TYR A 538 -11.10 -18.13 -12.11
CA TYR A 538 -11.10 -17.61 -13.47
C TYR A 538 -10.00 -18.30 -14.30
N PRO A 539 -10.23 -18.54 -15.60
CA PRO A 539 -9.25 -19.17 -16.48
C PRO A 539 -7.92 -18.44 -16.42
N ASN A 540 -6.84 -19.17 -16.08
CA ASN A 540 -5.50 -18.62 -16.00
C ASN A 540 -4.53 -19.50 -16.78
N ALA A 541 -4.02 -19.01 -17.91
CA ALA A 541 -3.09 -19.76 -18.76
C ALA A 541 -1.78 -20.16 -18.03
N GLN A 542 -1.44 -19.49 -16.92
CA GLN A 542 -0.25 -19.79 -16.11
C GLN A 542 -0.50 -20.87 -15.04
N GLN A 543 -1.75 -21.27 -14.80
CA GLN A 543 -2.12 -22.27 -13.81
C GLN A 543 -3.09 -23.27 -14.46
N SER A 544 -2.54 -24.41 -14.90
CA SER A 544 -3.30 -25.52 -15.49
C SER A 544 -3.28 -26.74 -14.56
N GLY A 545 -4.14 -27.72 -14.80
CA GLY A 545 -4.21 -28.94 -14.01
C GLY A 545 -5.30 -28.94 -12.93
N HIS A 546 -5.35 -30.03 -12.17
CA HIS A 546 -6.34 -30.34 -11.14
C HIS A 546 -5.72 -30.32 -9.74
N CYS A 547 -6.53 -30.57 -8.70
CA CYS A 547 -6.14 -30.59 -7.29
C CYS A 547 -5.32 -29.37 -6.86
N ARG A 548 -5.77 -28.18 -7.28
CA ARG A 548 -4.99 -26.95 -7.07
C ARG A 548 -5.06 -26.50 -5.62
N ASN A 549 -3.91 -26.31 -4.98
CA ASN A 549 -3.83 -25.79 -3.62
C ASN A 549 -3.02 -24.48 -3.55
N GLN A 550 -3.32 -23.71 -2.51
CA GLN A 550 -2.57 -22.54 -2.12
C GLN A 550 -2.17 -22.69 -0.65
N LYS A 551 -0.86 -22.79 -0.39
CA LYS A 551 -0.29 -22.86 0.95
C LYS A 551 0.33 -21.51 1.32
N ILE A 552 -0.17 -20.93 2.40
CA ILE A 552 0.22 -19.60 2.86
C ILE A 552 0.92 -19.70 4.21
N SER A 553 2.15 -19.21 4.30
CA SER A 553 2.93 -19.19 5.54
C SER A 553 3.54 -17.81 5.79
N VAL A 554 3.57 -17.37 7.04
CA VAL A 554 4.19 -16.08 7.43
C VAL A 554 5.71 -16.18 7.39
N VAL A 555 6.33 -15.18 6.78
CA VAL A 555 7.78 -14.96 6.84
C VAL A 555 8.09 -13.98 7.98
N ASP A 556 7.40 -12.84 7.99
CA ASP A 556 7.51 -11.79 9.00
C ASP A 556 6.23 -10.92 9.00
N ASN A 557 6.22 -9.83 9.77
CA ASN A 557 5.05 -8.96 9.94
C ASN A 557 4.55 -8.27 8.66
N SER A 558 5.30 -8.29 7.55
CA SER A 558 4.90 -7.68 6.29
C SER A 558 5.03 -8.61 5.07
N ARG A 559 5.42 -9.87 5.26
CA ARG A 559 5.66 -10.81 4.16
C ARG A 559 5.06 -12.19 4.40
N LEU A 560 4.41 -12.71 3.36
CA LEU A 560 3.86 -14.07 3.28
C LEU A 560 4.54 -14.84 2.14
N ASN A 561 4.86 -16.11 2.39
CA ASN A 561 5.17 -17.06 1.32
C ASN A 561 3.85 -17.64 0.80
N LEU A 562 3.68 -17.62 -0.51
CA LEU A 562 2.58 -18.25 -1.23
C LEU A 562 3.15 -19.40 -2.07
N GLU A 563 2.73 -20.63 -1.77
CA GLU A 563 3.08 -21.81 -2.54
C GLU A 563 1.82 -22.33 -3.23
N PHE A 564 1.79 -22.18 -4.55
CA PHE A 564 0.72 -22.69 -5.40
C PHE A 564 1.13 -24.07 -5.90
N SER A 565 0.25 -25.05 -5.77
CA SER A 565 0.48 -26.37 -6.35
C SER A 565 -0.69 -26.83 -7.22
N SER A 566 -0.39 -27.63 -8.23
CA SER A 566 -1.37 -28.18 -9.18
C SER A 566 -0.83 -29.48 -9.76
N ILE A 567 -1.73 -30.38 -10.16
CA ILE A 567 -1.37 -31.67 -10.76
C ILE A 567 -1.79 -31.70 -12.21
N THR A 568 -0.83 -31.95 -13.09
CA THR A 568 -1.03 -32.11 -14.54
C THR A 568 -0.31 -33.38 -14.97
N ASP A 569 -1.01 -34.31 -15.63
CA ASP A 569 -0.46 -35.59 -16.10
C ASP A 569 0.31 -36.38 -15.01
N GLN A 570 -0.22 -36.43 -13.79
CA GLN A 570 0.42 -37.03 -12.59
C GLN A 570 1.72 -36.33 -12.12
N PHE A 571 2.03 -35.14 -12.62
CA PHE A 571 3.15 -34.32 -12.15
C PHE A 571 2.65 -33.21 -11.23
N LEU A 572 3.21 -33.15 -10.02
CA LEU A 572 3.00 -32.02 -9.11
C LEU A 572 3.84 -30.83 -9.58
N GLN A 573 3.18 -29.79 -10.03
CA GLN A 573 3.79 -28.49 -10.31
C GLN A 573 3.67 -27.62 -9.06
N VAL A 574 4.77 -27.03 -8.62
CA VAL A 574 4.80 -26.13 -7.45
C VAL A 574 5.43 -24.80 -7.86
N THR A 575 4.71 -23.71 -7.63
CA THR A 575 5.18 -22.34 -7.85
C THR A 575 5.24 -21.61 -6.51
N LYS A 576 6.42 -21.10 -6.15
CA LYS A 576 6.64 -20.35 -4.91
C LYS A 576 6.79 -18.87 -5.20
N LEU A 577 5.97 -18.06 -4.56
CA LEU A 577 5.95 -16.61 -4.66
C LEU A 577 6.02 -15.97 -3.27
N VAL A 578 6.42 -14.70 -3.23
CA VAL A 578 6.40 -13.90 -2.01
C VAL A 578 5.37 -12.78 -2.20
N ALA A 579 4.45 -12.68 -1.25
CA ALA A 579 3.53 -11.59 -1.14
C ALA A 579 4.01 -10.62 -0.05
N THR A 580 4.03 -9.34 -0.39
CA THR A 580 4.26 -8.25 0.57
C THR A 580 2.92 -7.61 0.94
N GLN A 581 2.68 -7.46 2.23
CA GLN A 581 1.56 -6.69 2.74
C GLN A 581 1.94 -5.21 2.68
N SER A 582 1.22 -4.42 1.87
CA SER A 582 1.46 -2.98 1.77
C SER A 582 0.78 -2.19 2.88
N THR A 583 -0.32 -2.73 3.42
CA THR A 583 -1.32 -1.99 4.22
C THR A 583 -2.18 -2.95 5.07
N ASN A 584 -2.91 -2.44 6.08
CA ASN A 584 -3.82 -3.23 6.93
C ASN A 584 -5.22 -3.46 6.29
N ASP A 585 -5.33 -3.31 4.97
CA ASP A 585 -6.58 -3.28 4.18
C ASP A 585 -6.92 -4.64 3.53
N GLY A 586 -6.25 -5.73 3.92
CA GLY A 586 -6.47 -7.06 3.33
C GLY A 586 -5.92 -7.23 1.90
N LYS A 587 -5.16 -6.25 1.40
CA LYS A 587 -4.47 -6.30 0.11
C LYS A 587 -3.07 -6.87 0.26
N LEU A 588 -2.80 -7.92 -0.51
CA LEU A 588 -1.46 -8.47 -0.70
C LEU A 588 -0.92 -8.02 -2.06
N SER A 589 0.37 -7.68 -2.13
CA SER A 589 1.07 -7.45 -3.39
C SER A 589 1.97 -8.65 -3.67
N ILE A 590 1.59 -9.47 -4.64
CA ILE A 590 2.37 -10.63 -5.09
C ILE A 590 3.39 -10.14 -6.11
N THR A 591 4.67 -10.35 -5.82
CA THR A 591 5.75 -9.98 -6.75
C THR A 591 6.10 -11.19 -7.61
N VAL A 592 5.92 -11.07 -8.93
CA VAL A 592 6.29 -12.09 -9.92
C VAL A 592 7.44 -11.57 -10.76
N THR A 593 8.57 -12.26 -10.76
CA THR A 593 9.71 -11.95 -11.63
C THR A 593 9.68 -12.90 -12.82
N ASP A 594 9.62 -12.38 -14.04
CA ASP A 594 9.65 -13.21 -15.24
C ASP A 594 11.07 -13.72 -15.59
N ALA A 595 11.17 -14.56 -16.62
CA ALA A 595 12.45 -15.15 -17.07
C ALA A 595 13.47 -14.12 -17.57
N ASN A 596 13.05 -12.89 -17.86
CA ASN A 596 13.92 -11.78 -18.27
C ASN A 596 14.32 -10.87 -17.10
N GLY A 597 13.91 -11.21 -15.87
CA GLY A 597 14.15 -10.41 -14.67
C GLY A 597 13.18 -9.24 -14.49
N GLN A 598 12.12 -9.15 -15.29
CA GLN A 598 11.11 -8.11 -15.17
C GLN A 598 10.16 -8.41 -14.01
N VAL A 599 10.04 -7.46 -13.09
CA VAL A 599 9.21 -7.58 -11.89
C VAL A 599 7.81 -7.03 -12.16
N THR A 600 6.80 -7.87 -12.02
CA THR A 600 5.38 -7.53 -12.11
C THR A 600 4.74 -7.68 -10.73
N ASN A 601 4.10 -6.62 -10.24
CA ASN A 601 3.32 -6.68 -8.99
C ASN A 601 1.87 -6.97 -9.31
N ILE A 602 1.36 -8.10 -8.81
CA ILE A 602 -0.01 -8.54 -8.95
C ILE A 602 -0.71 -8.30 -7.61
N PRO A 603 -1.66 -7.36 -7.54
CA PRO A 603 -2.43 -7.15 -6.33
C PRO A 603 -3.44 -8.30 -6.14
N PHE A 604 -3.51 -8.82 -4.91
CA PHE A 604 -4.33 -9.95 -4.51
C PHE A 604 -5.15 -9.57 -3.29
N TRP A 605 -6.46 -9.47 -3.45
CA TRP A 605 -7.40 -9.02 -2.43
C TRP A 605 -8.27 -10.17 -1.95
N ILE A 606 -8.55 -10.21 -0.65
CA ILE A 606 -9.59 -11.08 -0.07
C ILE A 606 -10.87 -10.25 0.07
N LEU A 607 -11.89 -10.58 -0.73
CA LEU A 607 -13.18 -9.88 -0.77
C LEU A 607 -14.11 -10.32 0.36
N ASP A 608 -14.02 -11.59 0.75
CA ASP A 608 -14.78 -12.15 1.86
C ASP A 608 -14.06 -13.40 2.39
N ILE A 609 -14.21 -13.69 3.68
CA ILE A 609 -13.55 -14.80 4.33
C ILE A 609 -14.26 -15.27 5.59
N LYS A 610 -14.38 -16.60 5.70
CA LYS A 610 -14.64 -17.31 6.94
C LYS A 610 -13.47 -18.26 7.17
N TYR A 611 -12.57 -17.89 8.08
CA TYR A 611 -11.22 -18.48 8.23
C TYR A 611 -11.13 -20.01 8.30
N ASN A 612 -12.18 -20.69 8.81
CA ASN A 612 -12.24 -22.13 8.95
C ASN A 612 -13.05 -22.82 7.83
N ASP A 613 -13.46 -22.08 6.80
CA ASP A 613 -14.41 -22.54 5.79
C ASP A 613 -14.01 -22.10 4.38
N TYR A 614 -14.13 -20.80 4.04
CA TYR A 614 -13.89 -20.29 2.69
C TYR A 614 -13.21 -18.93 2.65
N ALA A 615 -12.68 -18.58 1.48
CA ALA A 615 -12.31 -17.22 1.13
C ALA A 615 -12.62 -16.93 -0.35
N LEU A 616 -13.06 -15.72 -0.66
CA LEU A 616 -13.18 -15.21 -2.02
C LEU A 616 -12.02 -14.26 -2.28
N ALA A 617 -11.16 -14.60 -3.23
CA ALA A 617 -10.03 -13.78 -3.61
C ALA A 617 -10.22 -13.18 -5.01
N TYR A 618 -9.60 -12.02 -5.25
CA TYR A 618 -9.71 -11.23 -6.47
C TYR A 618 -8.40 -10.55 -6.79
N SER A 619 -8.15 -10.32 -8.08
CA SER A 619 -7.05 -9.52 -8.61
C SER A 619 -7.53 -8.76 -9.85
N CYS A 620 -7.08 -7.53 -10.01
CA CYS A 620 -7.37 -6.67 -11.13
C CYS A 620 -6.18 -5.76 -11.43
N VAL A 621 -5.69 -5.81 -12.66
CA VAL A 621 -4.58 -5.00 -13.15
C VAL A 621 -5.00 -4.28 -14.43
N ASN A 622 -4.77 -2.98 -14.52
CA ASN A 622 -5.05 -2.24 -15.75
C ASN A 622 -4.06 -2.69 -16.84
N ILE A 623 -4.59 -3.11 -18.00
CA ILE A 623 -3.78 -3.41 -19.18
C ILE A 623 -3.51 -2.12 -19.94
N ASN A 624 -4.54 -1.26 -20.08
CA ASN A 624 -4.48 0.07 -20.67
C ASN A 624 -5.68 0.91 -20.17
N SER A 625 -6.00 2.03 -20.84
CA SER A 625 -7.12 2.91 -20.47
C SER A 625 -8.49 2.23 -20.55
N ASP A 626 -8.63 1.22 -21.41
CA ASP A 626 -9.91 0.66 -21.81
C ASP A 626 -10.11 -0.76 -21.26
N PHE A 627 -9.02 -1.46 -20.91
CA PHE A 627 -9.06 -2.87 -20.51
C PHE A 627 -8.34 -3.14 -19.19
N ARG A 628 -8.95 -4.03 -18.39
CA ARG A 628 -8.39 -4.57 -17.15
C ARG A 628 -8.30 -6.09 -17.23
N SER A 629 -7.22 -6.65 -16.71
CA SER A 629 -7.07 -8.09 -16.49
C SER A 629 -7.64 -8.42 -15.12
N VAL A 630 -8.67 -9.26 -15.08
CA VAL A 630 -9.35 -9.68 -13.84
C VAL A 630 -9.07 -11.16 -13.59
N LYS A 631 -8.75 -11.51 -12.34
CA LYS A 631 -8.64 -12.89 -11.86
C LYS A 631 -9.43 -13.01 -10.56
N SER A 632 -10.00 -14.18 -10.29
CA SER A 632 -10.71 -14.45 -9.04
C SER A 632 -10.65 -15.94 -8.69
N TRP A 633 -10.71 -16.23 -7.40
CA TRP A 633 -10.59 -17.58 -6.84
C TRP A 633 -11.60 -17.78 -5.71
N LYS A 634 -12.34 -18.89 -5.75
CA LYS A 634 -13.15 -19.40 -4.64
C LYS A 634 -12.31 -20.45 -3.90
N LEU A 635 -11.86 -20.09 -2.71
CA LEU A 635 -10.97 -20.91 -1.88
C LEU A 635 -11.78 -21.58 -0.76
N SER A 636 -11.39 -22.81 -0.41
CA SER A 636 -12.00 -23.59 0.69
C SER A 636 -10.95 -24.22 1.59
N ARG A 637 -11.30 -24.46 2.86
CA ARG A 637 -10.51 -25.28 3.80
C ARG A 637 -10.65 -26.78 3.55
N THR A 638 -11.61 -27.20 2.74
CA THR A 638 -11.80 -28.60 2.33
C THR A 638 -11.79 -28.71 0.81
N ARG A 639 -11.76 -29.92 0.26
CA ARG A 639 -11.79 -30.18 -1.20
C ARG A 639 -13.10 -29.80 -1.91
N GLN A 640 -14.00 -29.10 -1.23
CA GLN A 640 -15.28 -28.59 -1.73
C GLN A 640 -15.72 -27.34 -0.95
N LEU A 641 -16.58 -26.50 -1.53
CA LEU A 641 -17.20 -25.38 -0.82
C LEU A 641 -18.41 -25.87 -0.01
N SER A 642 -18.61 -25.30 1.19
CA SER A 642 -19.85 -25.50 1.94
C SER A 642 -21.02 -24.75 1.30
N GLU A 643 -22.26 -25.15 1.59
CA GLU A 643 -23.46 -24.46 1.09
C GLU A 643 -23.53 -23.00 1.57
N GLU A 644 -23.08 -22.77 2.80
CA GLU A 644 -22.93 -21.45 3.42
C GLU A 644 -21.90 -20.60 2.69
N ALA A 645 -20.72 -21.16 2.38
CA ALA A 645 -19.69 -20.50 1.59
C ALA A 645 -20.21 -20.10 0.21
N ASN A 646 -20.89 -21.02 -0.49
CA ASN A 646 -21.48 -20.74 -1.79
C ASN A 646 -22.48 -19.57 -1.74
N THR A 647 -23.34 -19.54 -0.71
CA THR A 647 -24.33 -18.47 -0.52
C THR A 647 -23.65 -17.12 -0.29
N ALA A 648 -22.64 -17.07 0.58
CA ALA A 648 -21.92 -15.84 0.90
C ALA A 648 -21.12 -15.30 -0.29
N ILE A 649 -20.36 -16.17 -0.96
CA ILE A 649 -19.60 -15.84 -2.17
C ILE A 649 -20.53 -15.30 -3.27
N ASN A 650 -21.65 -15.97 -3.54
CA ASN A 650 -22.60 -15.54 -4.57
C ASN A 650 -23.24 -14.19 -4.23
N THR A 651 -23.46 -13.90 -2.96
CA THR A 651 -23.98 -12.59 -2.52
C THR A 651 -22.99 -11.47 -2.85
N ILE A 652 -21.69 -11.69 -2.66
CA ILE A 652 -20.65 -10.72 -3.03
C ILE A 652 -20.56 -10.56 -4.56
N ILE A 653 -20.52 -11.67 -5.31
CA ILE A 653 -20.43 -11.67 -6.78
C ILE A 653 -21.63 -10.94 -7.40
N ASN A 654 -22.87 -11.24 -6.96
CA ASN A 654 -24.09 -10.64 -7.52
C ASN A 654 -24.18 -9.12 -7.31
N ASN A 655 -23.49 -8.57 -6.31
CA ASN A 655 -23.44 -7.14 -6.03
C ASN A 655 -22.19 -6.45 -6.61
N ASN A 656 -21.37 -7.18 -7.39
CA ASN A 656 -20.12 -6.69 -7.95
C ASN A 656 -20.22 -6.58 -9.48
N ILE A 657 -19.89 -5.41 -10.05
CA ILE A 657 -19.97 -5.17 -11.50
C ILE A 657 -18.82 -5.81 -12.30
N VAL A 658 -17.77 -6.28 -11.64
CA VAL A 658 -16.53 -6.81 -12.26
C VAL A 658 -16.47 -8.34 -12.17
N LEU A 659 -17.09 -8.95 -11.17
CA LEU A 659 -17.12 -10.39 -10.97
C LEU A 659 -18.43 -10.99 -11.51
N GLY A 660 -18.30 -11.95 -12.42
CA GLY A 660 -19.40 -12.83 -12.86
C GLY A 660 -19.15 -14.28 -12.46
N ASN A 661 -20.22 -15.00 -12.14
CA ASN A 661 -20.16 -16.45 -11.83
C ASN A 661 -19.87 -17.29 -13.08
N GLU A 662 -20.29 -16.82 -14.24
CA GLU A 662 -20.11 -17.44 -15.55
C GLU A 662 -18.65 -17.59 -15.99
N TYR A 663 -17.73 -16.88 -15.33
CA TYR A 663 -16.30 -16.90 -15.64
C TYR A 663 -15.50 -17.86 -14.74
N PHE A 664 -16.14 -18.47 -13.74
CA PHE A 664 -15.47 -19.46 -12.87
C PHE A 664 -15.46 -20.84 -13.53
N GLU A 665 -14.29 -21.47 -13.55
CA GLU A 665 -14.10 -22.86 -13.93
C GLU A 665 -13.95 -23.72 -12.69
N VAL A 666 -14.62 -24.88 -12.67
CA VAL A 666 -14.52 -25.86 -11.59
C VAL A 666 -13.18 -26.58 -11.66
N ILE A 667 -12.48 -26.65 -10.54
CA ILE A 667 -11.22 -27.40 -10.41
C ILE A 667 -11.53 -28.72 -9.72
N GLU A 668 -11.10 -29.83 -10.33
CA GLU A 668 -11.36 -31.16 -9.79
C GLU A 668 -10.43 -31.50 -8.62
N HIS A 669 -10.99 -32.04 -7.53
CA HIS A 669 -10.27 -32.45 -6.31
C HIS A 669 -10.59 -33.90 -5.90
N SER A 670 -10.95 -34.76 -6.84
CA SER A 670 -11.10 -36.20 -6.61
C SER A 670 -9.76 -36.82 -6.18
N ASP A 671 -9.78 -37.99 -5.52
CA ASP A 671 -8.52 -38.67 -5.13
C ASP A 671 -7.66 -39.01 -6.36
N GLU A 672 -8.28 -39.27 -7.51
CA GLU A 672 -7.62 -39.48 -8.79
C GLU A 672 -6.98 -38.20 -9.33
N ALA A 673 -7.74 -37.09 -9.36
CA ALA A 673 -7.23 -35.78 -9.75
C ALA A 673 -6.10 -35.26 -8.84
N CYS A 674 -6.11 -35.69 -7.57
CA CYS A 674 -5.10 -35.37 -6.56
C CYS A 674 -3.91 -36.33 -6.52
N PHE A 675 -3.91 -37.39 -7.35
CA PHE A 675 -2.80 -38.33 -7.40
C PHE A 675 -1.66 -37.78 -8.27
N TYR A 676 -0.44 -37.81 -7.73
CA TYR A 676 0.76 -37.52 -8.49
C TYR A 676 1.88 -38.48 -8.12
N LEU A 677 2.80 -38.64 -9.07
CA LEU A 677 4.02 -39.39 -8.89
C LEU A 677 5.11 -38.39 -8.46
N PRO A 678 5.84 -38.61 -7.35
CA PRO A 678 6.93 -37.73 -6.90
C PRO A 678 8.17 -37.80 -7.80
N GLU A 679 8.98 -36.75 -7.85
CA GLU A 679 10.28 -36.85 -8.54
C GLU A 679 11.23 -37.72 -7.71
N ILE A 680 11.52 -38.93 -8.21
CA ILE A 680 12.43 -39.90 -7.61
C ILE A 680 13.46 -40.25 -8.69
N GLU A 681 14.74 -40.20 -8.34
CA GLU A 681 15.82 -40.56 -9.25
C GLU A 681 15.77 -42.06 -9.61
N ALA A 682 16.07 -42.38 -10.87
CA ALA A 682 16.08 -43.76 -11.33
C ALA A 682 17.17 -44.56 -10.58
N GLY A 683 16.79 -45.67 -9.95
CA GLY A 683 17.66 -46.45 -9.07
C GLY A 683 17.28 -46.38 -7.58
N GLU A 684 16.51 -45.37 -7.18
CA GLU A 684 16.00 -45.25 -5.81
C GLU A 684 14.72 -46.08 -5.56
N PRO A 685 14.46 -46.52 -4.32
CA PRO A 685 13.22 -47.22 -3.97
C PRO A 685 11.98 -46.37 -4.23
N ILE A 686 11.04 -46.90 -5.02
CA ILE A 686 9.76 -46.23 -5.29
C ILE A 686 8.79 -46.47 -4.13
N ILE A 687 8.65 -45.49 -3.25
CA ILE A 687 7.72 -45.47 -2.12
C ILE A 687 6.67 -44.39 -2.37
N LEU A 688 5.40 -44.81 -2.44
CA LEU A 688 4.26 -43.92 -2.71
C LEU A 688 3.31 -43.88 -1.51
N PRO A 689 2.59 -42.78 -1.28
CA PRO A 689 1.50 -42.75 -0.31
C PRO A 689 0.36 -43.68 -0.76
N GLY A 690 -0.37 -44.22 0.21
CA GLY A 690 -1.50 -45.14 0.01
C GLY A 690 -1.17 -46.59 0.36
N GLN A 691 -2.14 -47.48 0.13
CA GLN A 691 -1.95 -48.94 0.19
C GLN A 691 -1.87 -49.52 -1.23
N CYS A 692 -1.30 -50.71 -1.36
CA CYS A 692 -1.25 -51.48 -2.60
C CYS A 692 -2.65 -51.66 -3.18
N ASP A 693 -2.77 -51.41 -4.47
CA ASP A 693 -4.01 -51.62 -5.21
C ASP A 693 -4.20 -53.12 -5.46
N THR A 694 -5.20 -53.70 -4.81
CA THR A 694 -5.52 -55.13 -4.93
C THR A 694 -6.26 -55.47 -6.22
N THR A 695 -6.58 -54.49 -7.06
CA THR A 695 -7.24 -54.69 -8.36
C THR A 695 -6.26 -54.88 -9.51
N ILE A 696 -4.97 -54.58 -9.31
CA ILE A 696 -3.92 -54.85 -10.30
C ILE A 696 -3.69 -56.36 -10.38
N GLY A 697 -4.14 -56.98 -11.46
CA GLY A 697 -3.98 -58.41 -11.75
C GLY A 697 -2.85 -58.70 -12.74
N GLY A 698 -2.38 -59.94 -12.75
CA GLY A 698 -1.48 -60.44 -13.80
C GLY A 698 -2.21 -60.75 -15.10
N ILE A 699 -1.46 -61.01 -16.17
CA ILE A 699 -1.97 -61.44 -17.48
C ILE A 699 -2.88 -62.67 -17.32
N LEU A 700 -4.02 -62.68 -17.99
CA LEU A 700 -4.94 -63.82 -17.97
C LEU A 700 -4.35 -65.03 -18.70
N ASP A 701 -4.86 -66.22 -18.37
CA ASP A 701 -4.46 -67.50 -18.98
C ASP A 701 -2.94 -67.76 -18.91
N PHE A 702 -2.34 -67.49 -17.75
CA PHE A 702 -0.88 -67.56 -17.57
C PHE A 702 -0.35 -68.97 -17.80
N ASN A 703 0.56 -69.12 -18.77
CA ASN A 703 1.19 -70.39 -19.10
C ASN A 703 2.56 -70.53 -18.42
N ILE A 704 2.57 -71.22 -17.28
CA ILE A 704 3.78 -71.45 -16.48
C ILE A 704 4.89 -72.17 -17.26
N THR A 705 4.53 -73.18 -18.06
CA THR A 705 5.52 -73.95 -18.84
C THR A 705 6.17 -73.09 -19.91
N ALA A 706 5.42 -72.20 -20.57
CA ALA A 706 5.96 -71.28 -21.57
C ALA A 706 6.80 -70.15 -20.94
N TYR A 707 6.48 -69.77 -19.70
CA TYR A 707 7.22 -68.75 -18.96
C TYR A 707 8.55 -69.26 -18.40
N ALA A 708 8.69 -70.59 -18.22
CA ALA A 708 9.91 -71.23 -17.74
C ALA A 708 11.16 -70.84 -18.55
N GLY A 709 12.32 -71.01 -17.92
CA GLY A 709 13.64 -70.73 -18.48
C GLY A 709 14.20 -69.37 -18.06
N ARG A 710 15.25 -68.97 -18.78
CA ARG A 710 16.04 -67.77 -18.48
C ARG A 710 15.35 -66.47 -18.87
N TRP A 711 15.45 -65.47 -18.00
CA TRP A 711 15.08 -64.08 -18.25
C TRP A 711 16.18 -63.15 -17.76
N ARG A 712 16.53 -62.18 -18.59
CA ARG A 712 17.52 -61.14 -18.32
C ARG A 712 16.79 -59.89 -17.88
N LEU A 713 17.25 -59.27 -16.79
CA LEU A 713 16.71 -57.98 -16.36
C LEU A 713 17.32 -56.87 -17.22
N ILE A 714 16.47 -56.11 -17.90
CA ILE A 714 16.88 -55.03 -18.81
C ILE A 714 16.73 -53.67 -18.12
N GLU A 715 15.56 -53.42 -17.53
CA GLU A 715 15.30 -52.20 -16.76
C GLU A 715 14.50 -52.55 -15.50
N SER A 716 14.70 -51.82 -14.42
CA SER A 716 14.05 -52.09 -13.13
C SER A 716 13.71 -50.80 -12.40
N TYR A 717 12.73 -50.86 -11.50
CA TYR A 717 12.66 -49.90 -10.39
C TYR A 717 13.77 -50.19 -9.40
N GLY A 718 14.28 -49.14 -8.75
CA GLY A 718 15.30 -49.26 -7.71
C GLY A 718 14.88 -50.27 -6.66
N SER A 719 15.79 -51.14 -6.23
CA SER A 719 15.53 -52.08 -5.15
C SER A 719 16.73 -52.31 -4.25
N GLU A 720 16.42 -52.61 -3.00
CA GLU A 720 17.37 -52.81 -1.91
C GLU A 720 18.15 -54.13 -2.01
N PHE A 721 17.78 -55.04 -2.92
CA PHE A 721 18.38 -56.36 -3.08
C PHE A 721 18.95 -56.63 -4.50
N GLN A 722 18.87 -55.68 -5.44
CA GLN A 722 19.35 -55.83 -6.83
C GLN A 722 20.32 -54.71 -7.24
N GLY A 723 21.41 -54.57 -6.49
CA GLY A 723 22.45 -53.55 -6.73
C GLY A 723 23.58 -53.99 -7.67
N GLY A 724 23.64 -55.26 -8.07
CA GLY A 724 24.65 -55.78 -8.99
C GLY A 724 24.34 -55.51 -10.47
N THR A 725 25.20 -56.00 -11.35
CA THR A 725 25.06 -55.91 -12.80
C THR A 725 24.64 -57.26 -13.40
N CYS A 726 24.23 -57.22 -14.67
CA CYS A 726 23.97 -58.40 -15.46
C CYS A 726 22.98 -59.42 -14.84
N ASN A 727 21.95 -58.92 -14.15
CA ASN A 727 21.02 -59.77 -13.41
C ASN A 727 20.27 -60.74 -14.34
N VAL A 728 20.12 -61.98 -13.88
CA VAL A 728 19.43 -63.05 -14.59
C VAL A 728 18.57 -63.82 -13.61
N VAL A 729 17.34 -64.12 -14.01
CA VAL A 729 16.48 -65.07 -13.30
C VAL A 729 16.24 -66.29 -14.18
N GLU A 730 16.47 -67.47 -13.62
CA GLU A 730 16.23 -68.76 -14.26
C GLU A 730 15.07 -69.45 -13.54
N TYR A 731 13.98 -69.72 -14.28
CA TYR A 731 12.82 -70.46 -13.77
C TYR A 731 12.86 -71.91 -14.27
N THR A 732 13.20 -72.84 -13.39
CA THR A 732 13.20 -74.27 -13.71
C THR A 732 11.92 -74.91 -13.21
N LEU A 733 11.14 -75.54 -14.10
CA LEU A 733 9.89 -76.19 -13.73
C LEU A 733 10.13 -77.27 -12.66
N GLN A 734 9.44 -77.16 -11.53
CA GLN A 734 9.53 -78.12 -10.42
C GLN A 734 8.29 -79.00 -10.34
N SER A 735 7.11 -78.42 -10.59
CA SER A 735 5.81 -79.12 -10.67
C SER A 735 4.89 -78.41 -11.67
N GLU A 736 3.68 -78.92 -11.88
CA GLU A 736 2.70 -78.32 -12.81
C GLU A 736 2.33 -76.87 -12.45
N ASN A 737 2.48 -76.45 -11.19
CA ASN A 737 2.13 -75.11 -10.71
C ASN A 737 3.28 -74.37 -10.02
N SER A 738 4.54 -74.85 -10.14
CA SER A 738 5.67 -74.21 -9.47
C SER A 738 7.00 -74.26 -10.21
N PHE A 739 7.81 -73.23 -9.99
CA PHE A 739 9.21 -73.11 -10.39
C PHE A 739 10.15 -73.24 -9.19
N ASN A 740 11.31 -73.84 -9.42
CA ASN A 740 12.53 -73.45 -8.72
C ASN A 740 13.12 -72.22 -9.42
N VAL A 741 13.40 -71.17 -8.67
CA VAL A 741 13.87 -69.88 -9.18
C VAL A 741 15.29 -69.66 -8.70
N ILE A 742 16.19 -69.36 -9.62
CA ILE A 742 17.55 -68.90 -9.31
C ILE A 742 17.68 -67.50 -9.86
N ASN A 743 17.85 -66.51 -8.97
CA ASN A 743 18.16 -65.14 -9.37
C ASN A 743 19.65 -64.89 -9.09
N SER A 744 20.37 -64.36 -10.07
CA SER A 744 21.81 -64.09 -9.97
C SER A 744 22.16 -62.68 -10.44
N GLN A 745 23.27 -62.17 -9.94
CA GLN A 745 23.83 -60.86 -10.28
C GLN A 745 25.36 -60.89 -10.16
N VAL A 746 26.03 -59.99 -10.87
CA VAL A 746 27.47 -59.80 -10.77
C VAL A 746 27.75 -58.63 -9.84
N VAL A 747 28.55 -58.86 -8.80
CA VAL A 747 28.97 -57.84 -7.84
C VAL A 747 30.47 -57.97 -7.66
N ASN A 748 31.22 -56.91 -7.99
CA ASN A 748 32.69 -56.89 -7.92
C ASN A 748 33.35 -58.11 -8.60
N GLU A 749 32.94 -58.42 -9.85
CA GLU A 749 33.43 -59.57 -10.64
C GLU A 749 33.18 -60.95 -9.98
N ASN A 750 32.28 -61.03 -9.00
CA ASN A 750 31.80 -62.28 -8.41
C ASN A 750 30.33 -62.51 -8.78
N LEU A 751 29.97 -63.76 -9.08
CA LEU A 751 28.58 -64.14 -9.32
C LEU A 751 27.88 -64.46 -7.98
N GLU A 752 26.98 -63.58 -7.56
CA GLU A 752 26.09 -63.81 -6.43
C GLU A 752 24.77 -64.42 -6.91
N SER A 753 24.17 -65.31 -6.13
CA SER A 753 22.86 -65.89 -6.45
C SER A 753 22.03 -66.21 -5.22
N ILE A 754 20.71 -66.17 -5.39
CA ILE A 754 19.71 -66.58 -4.41
C ILE A 754 18.72 -67.55 -5.06
N THR A 755 18.23 -68.50 -4.27
CA THR A 755 17.24 -69.49 -4.72
C THR A 755 15.90 -69.29 -4.00
N ALA A 756 14.81 -69.52 -4.71
CA ALA A 756 13.44 -69.43 -4.19
C ALA A 756 12.53 -70.44 -4.91
N THR A 757 11.35 -70.69 -4.34
CA THR A 757 10.26 -71.40 -5.03
C THR A 757 9.18 -70.40 -5.40
N ALA A 758 8.76 -70.37 -6.66
CA ALA A 758 7.62 -69.57 -7.10
C ALA A 758 6.44 -70.50 -7.43
N SER A 759 5.25 -70.21 -6.90
CA SER A 759 4.03 -70.97 -7.18
C SER A 759 2.93 -70.04 -7.71
N VAL A 760 2.09 -70.53 -8.62
CA VAL A 760 0.93 -69.76 -9.09
C VAL A 760 -0.06 -69.61 -7.93
N ALA A 761 -0.31 -68.37 -7.52
CA ALA A 761 -1.14 -68.02 -6.37
C ALA A 761 -2.56 -67.56 -6.75
N SER A 762 -2.79 -67.28 -8.03
CA SER A 762 -4.11 -66.97 -8.57
C SER A 762 -5.02 -68.20 -8.59
N ASN A 763 -6.30 -67.97 -8.32
CA ASN A 763 -7.36 -68.96 -8.54
C ASN A 763 -8.13 -68.69 -9.85
N ASP A 764 -7.87 -67.56 -10.51
CA ASP A 764 -8.54 -67.09 -11.72
C ASP A 764 -7.72 -67.32 -13.00
N GLY A 765 -6.57 -67.98 -12.89
CA GLY A 765 -5.66 -68.25 -14.01
C GLY A 765 -4.77 -67.07 -14.42
N SER A 766 -4.78 -65.96 -13.66
CA SER A 766 -3.89 -64.83 -13.92
C SER A 766 -2.43 -65.11 -13.55
N GLY A 767 -1.50 -64.35 -14.13
CA GLY A 767 -0.05 -64.43 -13.87
C GLY A 767 0.37 -63.88 -12.50
N HIS A 768 -0.28 -64.30 -11.42
CA HIS A 768 0.09 -63.96 -10.04
C HIS A 768 0.91 -65.10 -9.42
N LEU A 769 2.19 -64.84 -9.19
CA LEU A 769 3.14 -65.77 -8.61
C LEU A 769 3.46 -65.39 -7.16
N ARG A 770 3.57 -66.38 -6.29
CA ARG A 770 4.04 -66.23 -4.92
C ARG A 770 5.41 -66.84 -4.77
N LEU A 771 6.40 -66.00 -4.47
CA LEU A 771 7.78 -66.40 -4.20
C LEU A 771 7.97 -66.70 -2.71
N SER A 772 8.57 -67.84 -2.42
CA SER A 772 8.92 -68.31 -1.08
C SER A 772 10.43 -68.62 -1.02
N PHE A 773 11.12 -68.03 -0.05
CA PHE A 773 12.57 -68.22 0.11
C PHE A 773 12.86 -69.29 1.18
N PRO A 774 13.90 -70.13 1.03
CA PRO A 774 14.12 -71.31 1.89
C PRO A 774 14.20 -71.06 3.40
N ASN A 775 14.48 -69.84 3.84
CA ASN A 775 14.62 -69.44 5.25
C ASN A 775 13.77 -68.20 5.62
N GLY A 776 12.77 -67.84 4.82
CA GLY A 776 11.90 -66.69 5.05
C GLY A 776 10.51 -67.10 5.51
N ASP A 777 9.99 -66.47 6.57
CA ASP A 777 8.59 -66.62 7.02
C ASP A 777 7.62 -65.77 6.16
N GLU A 778 8.15 -64.86 5.33
CA GLU A 778 7.40 -63.97 4.44
C GLU A 778 7.52 -64.39 2.98
N TYR A 779 6.44 -64.20 2.22
CA TYR A 779 6.37 -64.43 0.79
C TYR A 779 6.30 -63.10 0.03
N PHE A 780 6.71 -63.11 -1.23
CA PHE A 780 6.60 -61.95 -2.12
C PHE A 780 5.64 -62.27 -3.26
N ASP A 781 4.61 -61.43 -3.44
CA ASP A 781 3.68 -61.54 -4.57
C ASP A 781 4.25 -60.79 -5.79
N PHE A 782 4.43 -61.52 -6.88
CA PHE A 782 4.94 -61.05 -8.16
C PHE A 782 3.90 -61.26 -9.25
N TYR A 783 3.50 -60.19 -9.92
CA TYR A 783 2.51 -60.19 -10.98
C TYR A 783 3.20 -60.04 -12.33
N VAL A 784 2.99 -61.00 -13.24
CA VAL A 784 3.35 -60.88 -14.65
C VAL A 784 2.26 -60.07 -15.32
N LEU A 785 2.46 -58.77 -15.54
CA LEU A 785 1.44 -57.89 -16.11
C LEU A 785 1.29 -58.05 -17.63
N GLU A 786 2.38 -58.35 -18.32
CA GLU A 786 2.41 -58.56 -19.78
C GLU A 786 3.58 -59.47 -20.14
N THR A 787 3.38 -60.39 -21.09
CA THR A 787 4.44 -61.23 -21.65
C THR A 787 3.94 -61.92 -22.92
N ASN A 788 4.85 -62.11 -23.88
CA ASN A 788 4.62 -63.03 -24.99
C ASN A 788 5.30 -64.39 -24.79
N TYR A 789 5.87 -64.64 -23.62
CA TYR A 789 6.63 -65.85 -23.21
C TYR A 789 7.96 -66.09 -23.95
N LEU A 790 8.04 -65.67 -25.22
CA LEU A 790 9.13 -65.96 -26.15
C LEU A 790 10.24 -64.91 -26.16
N SER A 791 9.95 -63.65 -25.79
CA SER A 791 10.94 -62.58 -25.88
C SER A 791 10.94 -61.58 -24.73
N TYR A 792 9.80 -61.22 -24.14
CA TYR A 792 9.75 -60.20 -23.08
C TYR A 792 8.72 -60.50 -22.00
N ALA A 793 8.89 -59.89 -20.83
CA ALA A 793 7.90 -59.86 -19.76
C ALA A 793 8.00 -58.57 -18.93
N LEU A 794 6.87 -58.11 -18.40
CA LEU A 794 6.76 -57.04 -17.41
C LEU A 794 6.31 -57.64 -16.08
N GLY A 795 7.15 -57.55 -15.06
CA GLY A 795 6.85 -57.96 -13.69
C GLY A 795 6.50 -56.76 -12.81
N TYR A 796 5.59 -56.94 -11.86
CA TYR A 796 5.17 -55.95 -10.86
C TYR A 796 5.07 -56.58 -9.48
N GLY A 797 5.34 -55.80 -8.44
CA GLY A 797 5.07 -56.19 -7.07
C GLY A 797 4.79 -54.98 -6.19
N CYS A 798 4.05 -55.18 -5.09
CA CYS A 798 3.74 -54.13 -4.15
C CYS A 798 3.73 -54.65 -2.71
N VAL A 799 4.32 -53.87 -1.79
CA VAL A 799 4.33 -54.18 -0.35
C VAL A 799 3.80 -52.98 0.42
N ASN A 800 2.82 -53.21 1.30
CA ASN A 800 2.32 -52.17 2.20
C ASN A 800 3.35 -51.88 3.30
N LEU A 801 3.61 -50.60 3.54
CA LEU A 801 4.50 -50.11 4.59
C LEU A 801 3.70 -49.41 5.70
N ALA A 802 4.37 -49.11 6.81
CA ALA A 802 3.81 -48.27 7.86
C ALA A 802 3.45 -46.85 7.35
N ASN A 803 2.73 -46.07 8.16
CA ASN A 803 2.34 -44.68 7.85
C ASN A 803 1.52 -44.50 6.56
N HIS A 804 0.73 -45.51 6.18
CA HIS A 804 -0.10 -45.47 4.97
C HIS A 804 0.73 -45.22 3.71
N GLN A 805 1.86 -45.93 3.57
CA GLN A 805 2.73 -45.93 2.39
C GLN A 805 2.77 -47.33 1.76
N ARG A 806 3.21 -47.40 0.51
CA ARG A 806 3.42 -48.64 -0.24
C ARG A 806 4.71 -48.58 -1.04
N ARG A 807 5.38 -49.71 -1.13
CA ARG A 807 6.61 -49.93 -1.90
C ARG A 807 6.25 -50.58 -3.23
N ILE A 808 6.67 -49.98 -4.35
CA ILE A 808 6.38 -50.45 -5.71
C ILE A 808 7.62 -51.05 -6.37
N TYR A 809 7.54 -52.29 -6.83
CA TYR A 809 8.58 -52.94 -7.62
C TYR A 809 8.08 -53.15 -9.06
N SER A 810 8.99 -53.04 -10.01
CA SER A 810 8.70 -53.35 -11.41
C SER A 810 9.95 -53.75 -12.17
N TRP A 811 9.82 -54.72 -13.07
CA TRP A 811 10.92 -55.32 -13.81
C TRP A 811 10.57 -55.52 -15.28
N LYS A 812 11.40 -54.99 -16.18
CA LYS A 812 11.33 -55.30 -17.61
C LYS A 812 12.35 -56.39 -17.93
N LEU A 813 11.82 -57.56 -18.28
CA LEU A 813 12.58 -58.78 -18.52
C LEU A 813 12.62 -59.11 -20.01
N SER A 814 13.74 -59.67 -20.48
CA SER A 814 13.91 -60.13 -21.87
C SER A 814 14.55 -61.52 -21.95
N ARG A 815 14.24 -62.27 -23.01
CA ARG A 815 14.96 -63.50 -23.37
C ARG A 815 16.31 -63.22 -24.04
N THR A 816 16.60 -61.98 -24.41
CA THR A 816 17.88 -61.50 -24.97
C THR A 816 18.43 -60.36 -24.13
N ASP A 817 19.63 -59.83 -24.44
CA ASP A 817 20.23 -58.71 -23.68
C ASP A 817 19.59 -57.33 -23.96
N THR A 818 18.53 -57.28 -24.78
CA THR A 818 17.80 -56.05 -25.11
C THR A 818 16.30 -56.32 -25.24
N LEU A 819 15.48 -55.29 -25.16
CA LEU A 819 14.06 -55.35 -25.53
C LEU A 819 13.89 -54.98 -27.01
N SER A 820 13.03 -55.71 -27.72
CA SER A 820 12.65 -55.32 -29.08
C SER A 820 11.73 -54.08 -29.06
N PRO A 821 11.68 -53.28 -30.13
CA PRO A 821 10.76 -52.14 -30.21
C PRO A 821 9.29 -52.52 -29.98
N GLU A 822 8.87 -53.70 -30.47
CA GLU A 822 7.52 -54.23 -30.25
C GLU A 822 7.26 -54.55 -28.78
N ALA A 823 8.22 -55.17 -28.08
CA ALA A 823 8.13 -55.43 -26.65
C ALA A 823 7.98 -54.12 -25.86
N THR A 824 8.78 -53.10 -26.20
CA THR A 824 8.70 -51.77 -25.54
C THR A 824 7.32 -51.14 -25.71
N ILE A 825 6.71 -51.21 -26.90
CA ILE A 825 5.36 -50.68 -27.14
C ILE A 825 4.33 -51.38 -26.25
N LYS A 826 4.38 -52.72 -26.16
CA LYS A 826 3.45 -53.51 -25.35
C LYS A 826 3.61 -53.25 -23.85
N ILE A 827 4.85 -53.19 -23.37
CA ILE A 827 5.17 -52.83 -21.98
C ILE A 827 4.66 -51.43 -21.66
N ASN A 828 4.91 -50.44 -22.52
CA ASN A 828 4.50 -49.07 -22.29
C ASN A 828 2.97 -48.92 -22.25
N ALA A 829 2.24 -49.65 -23.10
CA ALA A 829 0.78 -49.65 -23.05
C ALA A 829 0.24 -50.10 -21.68
N VAL A 830 0.90 -51.03 -21.00
CA VAL A 830 0.53 -51.41 -19.63
C VAL A 830 0.95 -50.36 -18.61
N ILE A 831 2.18 -49.84 -18.72
CA ILE A 831 2.68 -48.77 -17.83
C ILE A 831 1.74 -47.56 -17.84
N ASP A 832 1.28 -47.14 -19.03
CA ASP A 832 0.40 -45.97 -19.18
C ASP A 832 -0.99 -46.17 -18.56
N ASN A 833 -1.41 -47.42 -18.33
CA ASN A 833 -2.72 -47.75 -17.75
C ASN A 833 -2.67 -48.13 -16.27
N VAL A 834 -1.48 -48.39 -15.71
CA VAL A 834 -1.32 -48.72 -14.29
C VAL A 834 -0.82 -47.49 -13.55
N GLN A 835 -1.70 -46.86 -12.76
CA GLN A 835 -1.48 -45.55 -12.12
C GLN A 835 -0.12 -45.39 -11.38
N VAL A 836 0.42 -46.46 -10.79
CA VAL A 836 1.67 -46.45 -10.02
C VAL A 836 2.93 -46.74 -10.86
N LEU A 837 2.78 -47.03 -12.15
CA LEU A 837 3.87 -47.28 -13.08
C LEU A 837 4.12 -46.05 -13.95
N ASN A 838 5.39 -45.72 -14.14
CA ASN A 838 5.86 -44.69 -15.05
C ASN A 838 7.27 -45.03 -15.55
N ASN A 839 7.54 -44.73 -16.83
CA ASN A 839 8.82 -45.05 -17.47
C ASN A 839 10.02 -44.32 -16.83
N ARG A 840 9.82 -43.14 -16.24
CA ARG A 840 10.89 -42.31 -15.67
C ARG A 840 11.63 -42.94 -14.49
N TYR A 841 11.01 -43.91 -13.81
CA TYR A 841 11.57 -44.58 -12.64
C TYR A 841 12.39 -45.82 -12.98
N TYR A 842 12.34 -46.29 -14.24
CA TYR A 842 13.16 -47.42 -14.65
C TYR A 842 14.59 -46.95 -14.91
N TYR A 843 15.56 -47.60 -14.26
CA TYR A 843 16.96 -47.49 -14.63
C TYR A 843 17.39 -48.72 -15.43
N GLN A 844 18.34 -48.53 -16.33
CA GLN A 844 18.90 -49.61 -17.14
C GLN A 844 19.91 -50.43 -16.32
N ILE A 845 19.82 -51.75 -16.45
CA ILE A 845 20.84 -52.65 -15.90
C ILE A 845 22.03 -52.66 -16.84
N ASP A 846 23.25 -52.46 -16.32
CA ASP A 846 24.46 -52.64 -17.11
C ASP A 846 24.65 -54.13 -17.42
N ARG A 847 24.70 -54.43 -18.71
CA ARG A 847 24.88 -55.78 -19.26
C ARG A 847 26.00 -55.84 -20.30
N THR A 848 26.91 -54.87 -20.29
CA THR A 848 28.11 -54.92 -21.14
C THR A 848 28.95 -56.16 -20.82
N ALA A 849 29.77 -56.59 -21.79
CA ALA A 849 30.65 -57.75 -21.58
C ALA A 849 31.54 -57.62 -20.32
N ASN A 850 31.97 -56.39 -20.00
CA ASN A 850 32.77 -56.11 -18.81
C ASN A 850 31.96 -56.20 -17.51
N SER A 851 30.72 -55.70 -17.48
CA SER A 851 29.88 -55.74 -16.26
C SER A 851 29.26 -57.12 -16.01
N CYS A 852 29.11 -57.92 -17.06
CA CYS A 852 28.70 -59.33 -16.98
C CYS A 852 29.85 -60.28 -16.66
N PHE A 853 31.10 -59.82 -16.71
CA PHE A 853 32.26 -60.66 -16.43
C PHE A 853 32.35 -61.01 -14.94
N TYR A 854 32.61 -62.28 -14.66
CA TYR A 854 32.92 -62.76 -13.32
C TYR A 854 33.92 -63.90 -13.39
N TYR A 855 34.70 -64.06 -12.32
CA TYR A 855 35.62 -65.18 -12.18
C TYR A 855 34.84 -66.43 -11.75
N PRO A 856 34.81 -67.51 -12.56
CA PRO A 856 34.21 -68.77 -12.14
C PRO A 856 34.98 -69.38 -10.95
N ILE A 857 34.27 -70.10 -10.08
CA ILE A 857 34.89 -70.82 -8.96
C ILE A 857 35.90 -71.85 -9.53
N PRO A 858 37.19 -71.81 -9.14
CA PRO A 858 38.19 -72.74 -9.66
C PRO A 858 37.84 -74.21 -9.37
N ASN A 859 37.92 -75.05 -10.39
CA ASN A 859 37.76 -76.49 -10.27
C ASN A 859 38.87 -77.20 -11.06
N PRO A 860 39.82 -77.90 -10.40
CA PRO A 860 40.96 -78.51 -11.08
C PRO A 860 40.59 -79.71 -11.96
N ASN A 861 39.35 -80.21 -11.88
CA ASN A 861 38.88 -81.39 -12.61
C ASN A 861 37.95 -81.04 -13.78
N SER A 862 37.78 -79.76 -14.12
CA SER A 862 36.91 -79.34 -15.22
C SER A 862 37.51 -78.18 -16.00
N SER A 863 37.32 -78.21 -17.31
CA SER A 863 37.66 -77.09 -18.20
C SER A 863 37.13 -75.74 -17.68
N VAL A 864 37.97 -74.70 -17.72
CA VAL A 864 37.63 -73.36 -17.21
C VAL A 864 36.70 -72.65 -18.21
N LYS A 865 35.55 -72.18 -17.71
CA LYS A 865 34.51 -71.53 -18.51
C LYS A 865 34.29 -70.11 -18.03
N PHE A 866 34.53 -69.13 -18.89
CA PHE A 866 34.24 -67.73 -18.61
C PHE A 866 32.98 -67.31 -19.35
N ARG A 867 32.24 -66.36 -18.78
CA ARG A 867 31.19 -65.67 -19.52
C ARG A 867 31.84 -64.66 -20.47
N GLY A 868 31.39 -64.61 -21.71
CA GLY A 868 31.85 -63.71 -22.75
C GLY A 868 32.01 -64.40 -24.11
N GLN A 869 32.73 -63.74 -25.00
CA GLN A 869 33.09 -64.23 -26.33
C GLN A 869 34.60 -64.15 -26.51
N CYS A 870 35.17 -64.98 -27.37
CA CYS A 870 36.62 -65.04 -27.57
C CYS A 870 37.13 -63.72 -28.17
N ASP A 871 38.04 -63.04 -27.48
CA ASP A 871 38.61 -61.78 -27.96
C ASP A 871 39.64 -62.04 -29.07
N GLN A 872 39.29 -61.60 -30.29
CA GLN A 872 40.15 -61.76 -31.46
C GLN A 872 41.34 -60.78 -31.49
N ASN A 873 41.32 -59.77 -30.62
CA ASN A 873 42.30 -58.69 -30.56
C ASN A 873 43.41 -58.94 -29.52
N ILE A 874 43.43 -60.10 -28.87
CA ILE A 874 44.51 -60.47 -27.96
C ILE A 874 45.86 -60.32 -28.68
N VAL A 875 46.75 -59.53 -28.07
CA VAL A 875 48.09 -59.29 -28.58
C VAL A 875 48.90 -60.57 -28.44
N VAL A 876 49.41 -61.07 -29.55
CA VAL A 876 50.30 -62.23 -29.60
C VAL A 876 51.74 -61.80 -29.86
N HIS A 877 52.68 -62.73 -29.73
CA HIS A 877 54.07 -62.46 -30.08
C HIS A 877 54.19 -62.06 -31.56
N ASN A 878 54.80 -60.89 -31.82
CA ASN A 878 55.00 -60.35 -33.17
C ASN A 878 56.37 -60.71 -33.74
N GLY A 879 56.47 -60.76 -35.07
CA GLY A 879 57.70 -61.17 -35.76
C GLY A 879 58.10 -62.62 -35.47
N PHE A 880 57.09 -63.50 -35.35
CA PHE A 880 57.26 -64.89 -34.94
C PHE A 880 58.18 -65.69 -35.88
N GLN A 881 59.22 -66.31 -35.31
CA GLN A 881 60.20 -67.11 -36.05
C GLN A 881 59.95 -68.60 -35.80
N LEU A 882 59.12 -69.22 -36.66
CA LEU A 882 58.69 -70.62 -36.54
C LEU A 882 59.85 -71.60 -36.32
N GLU A 883 60.94 -71.46 -37.09
CA GLU A 883 62.12 -72.32 -37.04
C GLU A 883 62.79 -72.34 -35.66
N LYS A 884 62.75 -71.22 -34.92
CA LYS A 884 63.31 -71.13 -33.56
C LYS A 884 62.40 -71.75 -32.51
N TYR A 885 61.11 -71.88 -32.80
CA TYR A 885 60.13 -72.44 -31.88
C TYR A 885 60.09 -73.98 -31.89
N LEU A 886 60.68 -74.60 -32.92
CA LEU A 886 60.78 -76.06 -33.06
C LEU A 886 61.52 -76.72 -31.88
N GLY A 887 61.33 -78.03 -31.71
CA GLY A 887 61.88 -78.84 -30.64
C GLY A 887 60.87 -79.08 -29.50
N VAL A 888 61.39 -79.62 -28.39
CA VAL A 888 60.58 -80.01 -27.23
C VAL A 888 60.31 -78.82 -26.31
N TRP A 889 59.08 -78.73 -25.83
CA TRP A 889 58.62 -77.88 -24.76
C TRP A 889 57.99 -78.73 -23.66
N TYR A 890 58.35 -78.49 -22.40
CA TYR A 890 57.74 -79.08 -21.22
C TYR A 890 56.58 -78.19 -20.76
N ASP A 891 55.39 -78.76 -20.60
CA ASP A 891 54.27 -78.06 -19.96
C ASP A 891 54.49 -78.08 -18.44
N ILE A 892 54.70 -76.90 -17.86
CA ILE A 892 55.02 -76.74 -16.43
C ILE A 892 53.75 -76.44 -15.64
N GLN A 893 52.87 -75.61 -16.20
CA GLN A 893 51.57 -75.29 -15.64
C GLN A 893 50.57 -75.09 -16.78
N SER A 894 49.37 -75.65 -16.64
CA SER A 894 48.30 -75.43 -17.61
C SER A 894 46.93 -75.36 -16.98
N TYR A 895 45.98 -74.74 -17.67
CA TYR A 895 44.58 -74.78 -17.27
C TYR A 895 44.07 -76.23 -17.30
N PRO A 896 43.18 -76.62 -16.37
CA PRO A 896 42.59 -77.94 -16.39
C PRO A 896 41.86 -78.15 -17.73
N SER A 897 42.06 -79.31 -18.32
CA SER A 897 41.42 -79.70 -19.57
C SER A 897 41.11 -81.19 -19.54
N ASP A 898 40.01 -81.57 -20.19
CA ASP A 898 39.48 -82.93 -20.13
C ASP A 898 40.37 -83.96 -20.87
N PHE A 899 41.40 -83.51 -21.59
CA PHE A 899 42.27 -84.31 -22.46
C PHE A 899 43.76 -84.32 -22.04
N GLN A 900 44.13 -83.54 -21.02
CA GLN A 900 45.48 -83.52 -20.43
C GLN A 900 45.38 -83.54 -18.91
N ASP A 901 45.15 -84.71 -18.33
CA ASP A 901 45.03 -84.96 -16.89
C ASP A 901 46.25 -85.69 -16.29
N GLY A 902 47.21 -86.09 -17.13
CA GLY A 902 48.45 -86.76 -16.73
C GLY A 902 49.55 -85.85 -16.19
N THR A 903 50.75 -86.44 -16.08
CA THR A 903 51.99 -85.76 -15.69
C THR A 903 53.07 -85.85 -16.76
N CYS A 904 54.20 -85.15 -16.60
CA CYS A 904 55.30 -85.12 -17.58
C CYS A 904 54.84 -84.74 -19.00
N ASN A 905 53.94 -83.77 -19.08
CA ASN A 905 53.38 -83.29 -20.33
C ASN A 905 54.48 -82.63 -21.19
N THR A 906 54.61 -83.05 -22.44
CA THR A 906 55.51 -82.43 -23.41
C THR A 906 54.79 -82.13 -24.73
N ALA A 907 55.28 -81.12 -25.44
CA ALA A 907 54.90 -80.80 -26.81
C ALA A 907 56.18 -80.69 -27.65
N GLU A 908 56.35 -81.58 -28.62
CA GLU A 908 57.45 -81.55 -29.58
C GLU A 908 56.98 -81.02 -30.93
N TYR A 909 57.62 -79.95 -31.39
CA TYR A 909 57.35 -79.31 -32.68
C TYR A 909 58.46 -79.66 -33.67
N SER A 910 58.10 -80.24 -34.82
CA SER A 910 59.06 -80.60 -35.87
C SER A 910 58.59 -80.15 -37.25
N GLN A 911 59.53 -80.02 -38.20
CA GLN A 911 59.22 -79.54 -39.54
C GLN A 911 58.26 -80.50 -40.27
N GLY A 912 57.09 -80.00 -40.68
CA GLY A 912 56.10 -80.73 -41.46
C GLY A 912 56.10 -80.34 -42.94
N ASN A 913 55.35 -81.09 -43.77
CA ASN A 913 55.24 -80.81 -45.20
C ASN A 913 54.37 -79.57 -45.52
N ASN A 914 53.34 -79.31 -44.70
CA ASN A 914 52.40 -78.19 -44.81
C ASN A 914 52.11 -77.62 -43.40
N GLY A 915 53.14 -77.07 -42.76
CA GLY A 915 53.09 -76.54 -41.39
C GLY A 915 54.11 -77.21 -40.47
N VAL A 916 53.78 -77.28 -39.17
CA VAL A 916 54.59 -77.90 -38.12
C VAL A 916 53.90 -79.16 -37.63
N HIS A 917 54.61 -80.28 -37.60
CA HIS A 917 54.13 -81.49 -36.95
C HIS A 917 54.22 -81.31 -35.44
N VAL A 918 53.11 -81.59 -34.75
CA VAL A 918 52.99 -81.48 -33.28
C VAL A 918 52.89 -82.88 -32.70
N TYR A 919 53.80 -83.25 -31.80
CA TYR A 919 53.75 -84.51 -31.06
C TYR A 919 53.69 -84.22 -29.56
N ASN A 920 52.51 -84.41 -28.98
CA ASN A 920 52.30 -84.21 -27.55
C ASN A 920 52.35 -85.54 -26.82
N THR A 921 52.99 -85.56 -25.64
CA THR A 921 53.00 -86.74 -24.77
C THR A 921 52.61 -86.38 -23.35
N GLN A 922 52.10 -87.37 -22.62
CA GLN A 922 51.84 -87.30 -21.19
C GLN A 922 51.95 -88.70 -20.58
N VAL A 923 52.17 -88.76 -19.27
CA VAL A 923 52.15 -90.00 -18.49
C VAL A 923 50.86 -90.05 -17.70
N VAL A 924 50.00 -91.01 -18.02
CA VAL A 924 48.75 -91.31 -17.29
C VAL A 924 48.88 -92.73 -16.77
N ASP A 925 48.75 -92.91 -15.46
CA ASP A 925 48.87 -94.23 -14.80
C ASP A 925 50.12 -95.02 -15.24
N GLN A 926 51.28 -94.35 -15.27
CA GLN A 926 52.59 -94.92 -15.69
C GLN A 926 52.63 -95.45 -17.14
N THR A 927 51.68 -95.02 -17.97
CA THR A 927 51.65 -95.29 -19.41
C THR A 927 51.93 -94.00 -20.17
N LEU A 928 52.80 -94.06 -21.18
CA LEU A 928 53.01 -92.95 -22.09
C LEU A 928 51.84 -92.88 -23.07
N VAL A 929 51.05 -91.82 -22.96
CA VAL A 929 49.99 -91.48 -23.91
C VAL A 929 50.53 -90.38 -24.82
N SER A 930 50.33 -90.53 -26.13
CA SER A 930 50.74 -89.52 -27.10
C SER A 930 49.67 -89.23 -28.14
N ILE A 931 49.76 -88.04 -28.73
CA ILE A 931 48.91 -87.63 -29.84
C ILE A 931 49.72 -86.79 -30.83
N SER A 932 49.54 -87.10 -32.11
CA SER A 932 50.14 -86.36 -33.22
C SER A 932 49.12 -85.47 -33.90
N GLY A 933 49.56 -84.28 -34.30
CA GLY A 933 48.76 -83.30 -35.02
C GLY A 933 49.58 -82.48 -36.00
N ASN A 934 48.92 -81.52 -36.64
CA ASN A 934 49.54 -80.55 -37.52
C ASN A 934 49.13 -79.14 -37.11
N ALA A 935 50.11 -78.25 -36.94
CA ALA A 935 49.92 -76.84 -36.68
C ALA A 935 50.23 -76.03 -37.94
N VAL A 936 49.36 -75.09 -38.29
CA VAL A 936 49.56 -74.17 -39.41
C VAL A 936 49.56 -72.75 -38.88
N LEU A 937 50.57 -71.96 -39.24
CA LEU A 937 50.61 -70.53 -38.94
C LEU A 937 49.55 -69.80 -39.78
N GLU A 938 48.74 -68.97 -39.13
CA GLU A 938 47.74 -68.16 -39.85
C GLU A 938 48.43 -67.09 -40.70
N PRO A 939 47.98 -66.86 -41.95
CA PRO A 939 48.52 -65.81 -42.79
C PRO A 939 48.37 -64.43 -42.14
N SER A 940 49.48 -63.71 -41.95
CA SER A 940 49.47 -62.36 -41.36
C SER A 940 50.55 -61.47 -41.96
N ASN A 941 50.31 -60.16 -41.95
CA ASN A 941 51.24 -59.15 -42.48
C ASN A 941 52.27 -58.68 -41.43
N ASP A 942 52.01 -58.95 -40.16
CA ASP A 942 52.80 -58.55 -38.99
C ASP A 942 53.66 -59.69 -38.42
N GLY A 943 53.53 -60.91 -38.97
CA GLY A 943 54.19 -62.10 -38.45
C GLY A 943 53.67 -62.51 -37.07
N SER A 944 52.38 -62.31 -36.81
CA SER A 944 51.71 -62.72 -35.57
C SER A 944 51.84 -64.24 -35.31
N ALA A 945 52.08 -64.61 -34.05
CA ALA A 945 52.20 -66.00 -33.60
C ALA A 945 50.84 -66.68 -33.36
N LYS A 946 49.92 -66.58 -34.33
CA LYS A 946 48.61 -67.25 -34.31
C LYS A 946 48.69 -68.55 -35.11
N LEU A 947 48.55 -69.69 -34.46
CA LEU A 947 48.52 -71.00 -35.11
C LEU A 947 47.14 -71.63 -34.96
N LYS A 948 46.77 -72.47 -35.93
CA LYS A 948 45.68 -73.44 -35.80
C LYS A 948 46.27 -74.83 -35.69
N VAL A 949 46.00 -75.52 -34.59
CA VAL A 949 46.47 -76.89 -34.36
C VAL A 949 45.32 -77.85 -34.58
N THR A 950 45.56 -78.87 -35.40
CA THR A 950 44.59 -79.93 -35.71
C THR A 950 45.09 -81.27 -35.20
N PHE A 951 44.29 -81.91 -34.35
CA PHE A 951 44.53 -83.27 -33.86
C PHE A 951 43.43 -84.19 -34.36
N ASN A 952 43.78 -85.43 -34.72
CA ASN A 952 42.79 -86.46 -35.03
C ASN A 952 42.40 -87.18 -33.73
N VAL A 953 41.22 -86.87 -33.19
CA VAL A 953 40.69 -87.47 -31.96
C VAL A 953 39.59 -88.45 -32.34
N GLY A 954 39.85 -89.75 -32.16
CA GLY A 954 38.86 -90.80 -32.45
C GLY A 954 38.41 -90.86 -33.92
N GLY A 955 39.29 -90.52 -34.87
CA GLY A 955 38.98 -90.49 -36.30
C GLY A 955 38.42 -89.16 -36.81
N THR A 956 38.19 -88.18 -35.92
CA THR A 956 37.69 -86.84 -36.29
C THR A 956 38.78 -85.79 -36.09
N ASP A 957 38.98 -84.95 -37.09
CA ASP A 957 39.90 -83.82 -36.98
C ASP A 957 39.28 -82.71 -36.13
N VAL A 958 39.95 -82.35 -35.05
CA VAL A 958 39.58 -81.26 -34.14
C VAL A 958 40.63 -80.16 -34.28
N THR A 959 40.21 -79.02 -34.81
CA THR A 959 41.05 -77.82 -34.97
C THR A 959 40.77 -76.83 -33.84
N THR A 960 41.82 -76.35 -33.18
CA THR A 960 41.73 -75.31 -32.14
C THR A 960 42.77 -74.22 -32.38
N ASP A 961 42.47 -73.02 -31.91
CA ASP A 961 43.41 -71.91 -31.93
C ASP A 961 44.53 -72.17 -30.90
N TYR A 962 45.75 -71.86 -31.28
CA TYR A 962 46.96 -72.01 -30.47
C TYR A 962 47.79 -70.74 -30.66
N TRP A 963 47.59 -69.78 -29.77
CA TRP A 963 48.19 -68.46 -29.88
C TRP A 963 49.34 -68.34 -28.89
N ILE A 964 50.52 -68.00 -29.40
CA ILE A 964 51.70 -67.79 -28.55
C ILE A 964 51.69 -66.32 -28.15
N LEU A 965 51.36 -66.07 -26.89
CA LEU A 965 51.25 -64.72 -26.35
C LEU A 965 52.62 -64.09 -26.13
N LYS A 966 53.53 -64.88 -25.57
CA LYS A 966 54.90 -64.47 -25.27
C LYS A 966 55.84 -65.65 -25.35
N THR A 967 57.03 -65.45 -25.93
CA THR A 967 58.11 -66.43 -25.93
C THR A 967 59.43 -65.71 -26.18
N ASP A 968 60.51 -66.26 -25.66
CA ASP A 968 61.88 -65.91 -26.04
C ASP A 968 62.54 -67.01 -26.88
N TYR A 969 61.76 -68.02 -27.30
CA TYR A 969 62.15 -69.21 -28.07
C TYR A 969 63.06 -70.22 -27.33
N ASP A 970 63.98 -69.70 -26.52
CA ASP A 970 65.07 -70.46 -25.91
C ASP A 970 64.73 -70.97 -24.49
N HIS A 971 63.77 -70.37 -23.79
CA HIS A 971 63.50 -70.70 -22.38
C HIS A 971 62.03 -70.91 -22.08
N TYR A 972 61.13 -70.00 -22.48
CA TYR A 972 59.72 -70.06 -22.10
C TYR A 972 58.75 -69.74 -23.24
N SER A 973 57.51 -70.21 -23.10
CA SER A 973 56.41 -69.79 -23.94
C SER A 973 55.09 -69.81 -23.17
N LEU A 974 54.34 -68.70 -23.24
CA LEU A 974 52.95 -68.62 -22.80
C LEU A 974 52.03 -68.82 -24.01
N VAL A 975 51.12 -69.78 -23.88
CA VAL A 975 50.20 -70.18 -24.94
C VAL A 975 48.77 -70.02 -24.47
N TYR A 976 47.89 -69.57 -25.36
CA TYR A 976 46.48 -69.34 -25.12
C TYR A 976 45.61 -69.98 -26.21
N SER A 977 44.46 -70.51 -25.81
CA SER A 977 43.41 -71.02 -26.68
C SER A 977 42.05 -70.62 -26.12
N CYS A 978 41.12 -70.24 -27.00
CA CYS A 978 39.75 -69.92 -26.66
C CYS A 978 38.78 -70.58 -27.63
N ARG A 979 37.69 -71.13 -27.10
CA ARG A 979 36.62 -71.73 -27.91
C ARG A 979 35.25 -71.30 -27.40
N PRO A 980 34.34 -70.82 -28.26
CA PRO A 980 32.97 -70.54 -27.88
C PRO A 980 32.22 -71.84 -27.50
N ILE A 981 31.45 -71.78 -26.41
CA ILE A 981 30.53 -72.84 -25.97
C ILE A 981 29.13 -72.55 -26.53
N ASP A 982 28.66 -71.33 -26.28
CA ASP A 982 27.38 -70.78 -26.74
C ASP A 982 27.49 -69.25 -26.91
N ASP A 983 26.35 -68.55 -26.98
CA ASP A 983 26.28 -67.09 -27.11
C ASP A 983 26.71 -66.32 -25.86
N GLU A 984 26.86 -66.98 -24.71
CA GLU A 984 27.25 -66.34 -23.44
C GLU A 984 28.57 -66.85 -22.85
N TYR A 985 29.04 -68.05 -23.20
CA TYR A 985 30.18 -68.69 -22.55
C TYR A 985 31.29 -69.10 -23.53
N ILE A 986 32.52 -68.95 -23.06
CA ILE A 986 33.75 -69.44 -23.70
C ILE A 986 34.47 -70.41 -22.79
N GLN A 987 35.14 -71.38 -23.41
CA GLN A 987 36.15 -72.20 -22.77
C GLN A 987 37.52 -71.60 -23.06
N VAL A 988 38.33 -71.42 -22.02
CA VAL A 988 39.71 -70.92 -22.13
C VAL A 988 40.66 -72.01 -21.67
N THR A 989 41.77 -72.18 -22.40
CA THR A 989 42.87 -73.06 -22.01
C THR A 989 44.19 -72.33 -22.25
N SER A 990 45.13 -72.52 -21.34
CA SER A 990 46.44 -71.87 -21.43
C SER A 990 47.53 -72.78 -20.87
N TRP A 991 48.74 -72.65 -21.42
CA TRP A 991 49.92 -73.43 -21.04
C TRP A 991 51.11 -72.51 -20.82
N LYS A 992 51.81 -72.72 -19.71
CA LYS A 992 53.14 -72.19 -19.43
C LYS A 992 54.16 -73.26 -19.76
N LEU A 993 54.83 -73.07 -20.89
CA LEU A 993 55.80 -74.00 -21.44
C LEU A 993 57.22 -73.54 -21.12
N SER A 994 58.14 -74.50 -20.94
CA SER A 994 59.57 -74.24 -20.80
C SER A 994 60.42 -75.20 -21.63
N ARG A 995 61.61 -74.75 -22.06
CA ARG A 995 62.65 -75.64 -22.60
C ARG A 995 63.33 -76.49 -21.52
N GLU A 996 63.18 -76.09 -20.25
CA GLU A 996 63.64 -76.81 -19.08
C GLU A 996 62.46 -77.46 -18.35
N LYS A 997 62.73 -78.39 -17.43
CA LYS A 997 61.69 -79.07 -16.63
C LYS A 997 61.13 -78.22 -15.48
N PHE A 998 61.41 -76.92 -15.49
CA PHE A 998 60.98 -75.91 -14.52
C PHE A 998 60.97 -74.53 -15.22
N LEU A 999 60.22 -73.56 -14.68
CA LEU A 999 60.30 -72.16 -15.13
C LEU A 999 61.33 -71.41 -14.29
N ARG A 1000 62.16 -70.57 -14.94
CA ARG A 1000 63.07 -69.68 -14.21
C ARG A 1000 62.29 -68.49 -13.65
N PRO A 1001 62.75 -67.85 -12.56
CA PRO A 1001 62.05 -66.70 -11.98
C PRO A 1001 61.80 -65.57 -12.99
N GLU A 1002 62.76 -65.29 -13.88
CA GLU A 1002 62.63 -64.29 -14.94
C GLU A 1002 61.59 -64.65 -16.01
N ASP A 1003 61.45 -65.94 -16.34
CA ASP A 1003 60.45 -66.45 -17.28
C ASP A 1003 59.06 -66.32 -16.67
N GLU A 1004 58.92 -66.65 -15.38
CA GLU A 1004 57.67 -66.53 -14.64
C GLU A 1004 57.20 -65.07 -14.55
N ILE A 1005 58.12 -64.12 -14.35
CA ILE A 1005 57.81 -62.68 -14.41
C ILE A 1005 57.28 -62.31 -15.80
N ALA A 1006 57.98 -62.68 -16.87
CA ALA A 1006 57.59 -62.32 -18.23
C ALA A 1006 56.24 -62.95 -18.65
N ILE A 1007 55.95 -64.16 -18.16
CA ILE A 1007 54.65 -64.82 -18.34
C ILE A 1007 53.56 -64.07 -17.56
N ASN A 1008 53.80 -63.77 -16.28
CA ASN A 1008 52.81 -63.11 -15.44
C ASN A 1008 52.49 -61.69 -15.95
N ASP A 1009 53.48 -60.96 -16.46
CA ASP A 1009 53.28 -59.66 -17.11
C ASP A 1009 52.36 -59.77 -18.33
N ALA A 1010 52.55 -60.80 -19.18
CA ALA A 1010 51.68 -61.04 -20.33
C ALA A 1010 50.26 -61.50 -19.92
N MET A 1011 50.13 -62.26 -18.83
CA MET A 1011 48.83 -62.68 -18.29
C MET A 1011 48.02 -61.50 -17.73
N ASN A 1012 48.68 -60.56 -17.05
CA ASN A 1012 48.02 -59.39 -16.45
C ASN A 1012 47.31 -58.49 -17.48
N GLU A 1013 47.65 -58.60 -18.77
CA GLU A 1013 47.00 -57.86 -19.86
C GLU A 1013 45.69 -58.53 -20.34
N ILE A 1014 45.41 -59.77 -19.92
CA ILE A 1014 44.31 -60.59 -20.44
C ILE A 1014 43.46 -61.14 -19.29
N LYS A 1015 42.26 -60.58 -19.08
CA LYS A 1015 41.37 -60.88 -17.93
C LYS A 1015 41.10 -62.37 -17.68
N VAL A 1016 41.00 -63.17 -18.74
CA VAL A 1016 40.70 -64.62 -18.64
C VAL A 1016 41.95 -65.47 -18.32
N LEU A 1017 43.11 -64.85 -18.17
CA LEU A 1017 44.36 -65.48 -17.77
C LEU A 1017 44.74 -65.12 -16.34
N ASP A 1018 44.19 -65.88 -15.40
CA ASP A 1018 44.52 -65.77 -13.98
C ASP A 1018 45.32 -66.99 -13.49
N GLN A 1019 46.25 -66.75 -12.56
CA GLN A 1019 47.08 -67.77 -11.91
C GLN A 1019 46.25 -68.81 -11.14
N ILE A 1020 45.09 -68.43 -10.58
CA ILE A 1020 44.25 -69.33 -9.76
C ILE A 1020 43.75 -70.57 -10.52
N TYR A 1021 43.74 -70.51 -11.85
CA TYR A 1021 43.26 -71.59 -12.71
C TYR A 1021 44.38 -72.49 -13.25
N PHE A 1022 45.66 -72.13 -13.06
CA PHE A 1022 46.78 -72.97 -13.51
C PHE A 1022 47.02 -74.14 -12.55
N VAL A 1023 47.05 -75.36 -13.10
CA VAL A 1023 47.40 -76.59 -12.37
C VAL A 1023 48.86 -76.94 -12.69
N ASN A 1024 49.63 -77.33 -11.67
CA ASN A 1024 51.02 -77.76 -11.83
C ASN A 1024 51.12 -79.10 -12.58
N ARG A 1025 51.98 -79.15 -13.60
CA ARG A 1025 52.31 -80.36 -14.35
C ARG A 1025 53.69 -80.86 -13.94
N TYR A 1026 53.71 -81.92 -13.14
CA TYR A 1026 54.95 -82.40 -12.57
C TYR A 1026 55.88 -83.00 -13.62
N GLN A 1027 57.11 -82.48 -13.71
CA GLN A 1027 58.18 -82.94 -14.62
C GLN A 1027 59.29 -83.74 -13.90
N SER A 1028 59.06 -84.13 -12.63
CA SER A 1028 60.04 -84.89 -11.84
C SER A 1028 60.32 -86.27 -12.46
N PRO A 1029 61.46 -86.93 -12.17
CA PRO A 1029 61.73 -88.28 -12.64
C PRO A 1029 60.61 -89.29 -12.30
N LYS A 1030 59.97 -89.15 -11.13
CA LYS A 1030 58.83 -89.99 -10.73
C LYS A 1030 57.57 -89.72 -11.58
N ALA A 1031 57.32 -88.46 -11.89
CA ALA A 1031 56.16 -88.05 -12.70
C ALA A 1031 56.34 -88.39 -14.19
N CYS A 1032 57.59 -88.45 -14.66
CA CYS A 1032 57.95 -88.87 -16.01
C CYS A 1032 58.20 -90.37 -16.18
N PHE A 1033 58.00 -91.16 -15.12
CA PHE A 1033 58.21 -92.60 -15.20
C PHE A 1033 57.04 -93.27 -15.90
N TYR A 1034 57.33 -94.00 -16.98
CA TYR A 1034 56.38 -94.87 -17.66
C TYR A 1034 57.05 -96.18 -18.06
N PHE A 1035 56.24 -97.22 -18.23
CA PHE A 1035 56.69 -98.47 -18.84
C PHE A 1035 56.63 -98.34 -20.36
N PRO A 1036 57.72 -98.63 -21.11
CA PRO A 1036 57.66 -98.61 -22.57
C PRO A 1036 56.69 -99.69 -23.07
N GLU A 1037 56.08 -99.46 -24.23
CA GLU A 1037 55.20 -100.46 -24.82
C GLU A 1037 55.95 -101.79 -25.03
N PRO A 1038 55.41 -102.93 -24.56
CA PRO A 1038 56.08 -104.22 -24.65
C PRO A 1038 56.26 -104.61 -26.12
N GLN A 1039 57.51 -104.64 -26.59
CA GLN A 1039 57.88 -105.12 -27.93
C GLN A 1039 58.23 -106.62 -27.89
N PRO A 1040 57.71 -107.46 -28.81
CA PRO A 1040 58.00 -108.88 -28.82
C PRO A 1040 59.51 -109.18 -28.90
N GLY A 1041 60.03 -109.92 -27.93
CA GLY A 1041 61.43 -110.35 -27.90
C GLY A 1041 62.44 -109.33 -27.35
N VAL A 1042 61.98 -108.17 -26.89
CA VAL A 1042 62.82 -107.16 -26.22
C VAL A 1042 62.47 -107.16 -24.72
N PRO A 1043 63.42 -107.36 -23.79
CA PRO A 1043 63.15 -107.20 -22.37
C PRO A 1043 62.72 -105.76 -22.08
N VAL A 1044 61.59 -105.61 -21.37
CA VAL A 1044 61.06 -104.33 -20.89
C VAL A 1044 61.83 -103.85 -19.67
#